data_AF-A0A6G2IB43-F1
#
_entry.id   AF-A0A6G2IB43-F1
#
_cell.length_a   1.000
_cell.length_b   1.000
_cell.length_c   1.000
_cell.angle_alpha   90.00
_cell.angle_beta   90.00
_cell.angle_gamma   90.00
#
_symmetry.space_group_name_H-M   'P 1'
#
loop_
_entity.id
_entity.type
_entity.pdbx_description
1 polymer ?
#
loop_
_entity_poly.entity_id
_entity_poly.type
_entity_poly.pdbx_seq_one_letter_code
_entity_poly.pdbx_strand_id
1 'polypeptide(L)'
;MNAELPPVAPDVVAAAVESLTSRLRKKLDAAIESYAVTPVTADDGVVRIRCGEDTEVTLTPGPSGAVTDAGQAVCSCLLAPRCLHRAAVLGACPVAEADATAEPPAAVAGAEGDAVSAEGTAPEAATGQPTALAAPDPAEPTGLGATQVTTPAGPTDAQVAAAAALWAATAAVLAAGVPAAGAVPQAELLRAAHTARLAGLHRAEAAALRVVRGLRGARARQDGHRLADLVGNVRELLLTTTLLAAADPDPALVGTARRSYRPGGSLRVHGVCREPVIAATGYGGVVTHLVSDDGRWFSVADVKPGGPARARGAGTATVALGSGSLDHAQLGRGGLLVSGATLSPDGRLGSGKGVRATPVAGLSWTSGPLAALFARPLTQAVAERLTRTAGTDPDRSEQAVRELIGCDLVLVGAAGDQLLARELIPGRPDADGLLIRLTPANGHPDLAHTANFRRLASRPGLRLRVIGRLDPDRAATLRPLAVGPVPDTEATLRLPADWMGRADLGYDRLEGVHFPPPGALPPVEGLGDVPPDPLAEAPVWRLRRLVEVAVSGGRRAVAEPARAGDRNGNRAALCRSGFRTAADLATALTVEADRRTRDVFGRTAEADPDAYARAWLAAAVYLTSTERALIQATWVTGDSLT
;
A
#
# COMPACT_ATOMS: atom_id res chain seq x y z
N MET A 1 19.51 -8.77 2.21
CA MET A 1 18.68 -9.98 1.97
C MET A 1 19.10 -10.53 0.63
N ASN A 2 19.40 -11.83 0.54
CA ASN A 2 19.74 -12.47 -0.73
C ASN A 2 18.45 -12.83 -1.47
N ALA A 3 18.28 -12.36 -2.72
CA ALA A 3 17.08 -12.57 -3.53
C ALA A 3 16.88 -14.04 -3.94
N GLU A 4 17.90 -14.87 -3.77
CA GLU A 4 17.89 -16.31 -4.07
C GLU A 4 17.39 -17.16 -2.90
N LEU A 5 17.25 -16.59 -1.70
CA LEU A 5 16.74 -17.30 -0.53
C LEU A 5 15.20 -17.36 -0.55
N PRO A 6 14.61 -18.52 -0.21
CA PRO A 6 13.16 -18.68 -0.17
C PRO A 6 12.55 -17.87 0.98
N PRO A 7 11.30 -17.39 0.85
CA PRO A 7 10.58 -16.78 1.96
C PRO A 7 10.35 -17.78 3.10
N VAL A 8 10.42 -17.32 4.35
CA VAL A 8 10.24 -18.15 5.57
C VAL A 8 9.07 -17.62 6.40
N ALA A 9 8.24 -18.53 6.91
CA ALA A 9 7.12 -18.20 7.79
C ALA A 9 7.58 -17.49 9.09
N PRO A 10 6.85 -16.46 9.57
CA PRO A 10 7.21 -15.68 10.75
C PRO A 10 7.53 -16.50 12.01
N ASP A 11 6.72 -17.51 12.28
CA ASP A 11 6.82 -18.39 13.45
C ASP A 11 8.04 -19.31 13.38
N VAL A 12 8.42 -19.80 12.20
CA VAL A 12 9.64 -20.61 12.00
C VAL A 12 10.89 -19.81 12.36
N VAL A 13 10.97 -18.55 11.94
CA VAL A 13 12.07 -17.65 12.31
C VAL A 13 12.06 -17.40 13.82
N ALA A 14 10.90 -17.04 14.37
CA ALA A 14 10.77 -16.71 15.79
C ALA A 14 11.17 -17.89 16.71
N ALA A 15 10.71 -19.10 16.39
CA ALA A 15 11.02 -20.32 17.13
C ALA A 15 12.52 -20.69 17.04
N ALA A 16 13.15 -20.49 15.88
CA ALA A 16 14.58 -20.73 15.71
C ALA A 16 15.41 -19.82 16.63
N VAL A 17 15.09 -18.51 16.68
CA VAL A 17 15.78 -17.55 17.54
C VAL A 17 15.52 -17.82 19.03
N GLU A 18 14.29 -18.17 19.39
CA GLU A 18 13.92 -18.52 20.77
C GLU A 18 14.74 -19.70 21.30
N SER A 19 14.97 -20.71 20.47
CA SER A 19 15.70 -21.91 20.86
C SER A 19 17.18 -21.68 21.18
N LEU A 20 17.73 -20.50 20.86
CA LEU A 20 19.10 -20.12 21.13
C LEU A 20 19.32 -19.70 22.59
N THR A 21 20.47 -20.09 23.13
CA THR A 21 20.96 -19.58 24.42
C THR A 21 21.30 -18.07 24.34
N SER A 22 21.32 -17.39 25.48
CA SER A 22 21.68 -15.96 25.56
C SER A 22 23.03 -15.64 24.91
N ARG A 23 24.00 -16.56 25.03
CA ARG A 23 25.33 -16.42 24.39
C ARG A 23 25.25 -16.48 22.87
N LEU A 24 24.42 -17.35 22.31
CA LEU A 24 24.25 -17.47 20.85
C LEU A 24 23.43 -16.32 20.28
N ARG A 25 22.40 -15.86 21.00
CA ARG A 25 21.60 -14.68 20.61
C ARG A 25 22.47 -13.43 20.41
N LYS A 26 23.49 -13.24 21.26
CA LYS A 26 24.46 -12.13 21.11
C LYS A 26 25.28 -12.17 19.81
N LYS A 27 25.43 -13.34 19.18
CA LYS A 27 26.20 -13.52 17.94
C LYS A 27 25.32 -13.58 16.69
N LEU A 28 24.01 -13.65 16.86
CA LEU A 28 23.05 -13.92 15.77
C LEU A 28 23.11 -12.88 14.66
N ASP A 29 23.12 -11.60 15.03
CA ASP A 29 23.13 -10.49 14.06
C ASP A 29 24.36 -10.52 13.14
N ALA A 30 25.55 -10.76 13.70
CA ALA A 30 26.78 -10.87 12.92
C ALA A 30 26.77 -12.11 12.02
N ALA A 31 26.19 -13.23 12.49
CA ALA A 31 26.05 -14.43 11.69
C ALA A 31 25.06 -14.24 10.52
N ILE A 32 23.94 -13.53 10.74
CA ILE A 32 22.97 -13.19 9.68
C ILE A 32 23.66 -12.36 8.59
N GLU A 33 24.44 -11.35 8.99
CA GLU A 33 25.17 -10.50 8.05
C GLU A 33 26.16 -11.31 7.21
N SER A 34 26.90 -12.22 7.84
CA SER A 34 27.82 -13.13 7.15
C SER A 34 27.11 -14.05 6.16
N TYR A 35 25.99 -14.66 6.53
CA TYR A 35 25.28 -15.62 5.66
C TYR A 35 24.42 -14.96 4.60
N ALA A 36 24.00 -13.70 4.79
CA ALA A 36 23.24 -12.96 3.80
C ALA A 36 24.02 -12.69 2.50
N VAL A 37 25.35 -12.74 2.53
CA VAL A 37 26.24 -12.55 1.37
C VAL A 37 26.93 -13.83 0.92
N THR A 38 26.66 -14.95 1.58
CA THR A 38 27.26 -16.25 1.23
C THR A 38 26.60 -16.77 -0.06
N PRO A 39 27.36 -17.31 -1.02
CA PRO A 39 26.80 -17.91 -2.22
C PRO A 39 25.79 -19.00 -1.90
N VAL A 40 24.67 -18.99 -2.62
CA VAL A 40 23.59 -19.94 -2.46
C VAL A 40 23.67 -20.95 -3.61
N THR A 41 23.50 -22.23 -3.28
CA THR A 41 23.33 -23.29 -4.29
C THR A 41 21.90 -23.76 -4.27
N ALA A 42 21.21 -23.61 -5.40
CA ALA A 42 19.81 -24.02 -5.57
C ALA A 42 19.75 -25.14 -6.61
N ASP A 43 19.24 -26.30 -6.23
CA ASP A 43 19.11 -27.48 -7.09
C ASP A 43 17.81 -28.23 -6.74
N ASP A 44 17.01 -28.57 -7.74
CA ASP A 44 15.71 -29.26 -7.60
C ASP A 44 14.79 -28.69 -6.49
N GLY A 45 14.74 -27.36 -6.35
CA GLY A 45 13.93 -26.68 -5.32
C GLY A 45 14.51 -26.73 -3.90
N VAL A 46 15.69 -27.32 -3.71
CA VAL A 46 16.45 -27.34 -2.45
C VAL A 46 17.51 -26.25 -2.47
N VAL A 47 17.59 -25.50 -1.38
CA VAL A 47 18.51 -24.37 -1.23
C VAL A 47 19.55 -24.69 -0.15
N ARG A 48 20.84 -24.63 -0.48
CA ARG A 48 21.95 -24.94 0.44
C ARG A 48 22.89 -23.76 0.62
N ILE A 49 23.27 -23.51 1.87
CA ILE A 49 24.20 -22.47 2.29
C ILE A 49 25.31 -23.08 3.15
N ARG A 50 26.58 -22.88 2.75
CA ARG A 50 27.74 -23.32 3.54
C ARG A 50 28.06 -22.31 4.64
N CYS A 51 27.95 -22.74 5.88
CA CYS A 51 28.21 -21.96 7.08
C CYS A 51 29.60 -22.27 7.65
N GLY A 52 30.66 -21.97 6.90
CA GLY A 52 32.05 -22.34 7.23
C GLY A 52 32.51 -23.59 6.47
N GLU A 53 33.56 -24.26 6.95
CA GLU A 53 34.18 -25.40 6.26
C GLU A 53 33.33 -26.68 6.36
N ASP A 54 32.83 -27.01 7.57
CA ASP A 54 32.18 -28.31 7.84
C ASP A 54 30.66 -28.24 8.08
N THR A 55 30.05 -27.06 7.95
CA THR A 55 28.62 -26.89 8.25
C THR A 55 27.85 -26.42 7.04
N GLU A 56 26.72 -27.05 6.78
CA GLU A 56 25.78 -26.67 5.73
C GLU A 56 24.36 -26.58 6.31
N VAL A 57 23.63 -25.53 5.91
CA VAL A 57 22.20 -25.41 6.16
C VAL A 57 21.46 -25.68 4.86
N THR A 58 20.52 -26.63 4.92
CA THR A 58 19.64 -27.01 3.81
C THR A 58 18.23 -26.51 4.11
N LEU A 59 17.66 -25.78 3.15
CA LEU A 59 16.27 -25.34 3.15
C LEU A 59 15.51 -26.10 2.06
N THR A 60 14.37 -26.69 2.41
CA THR A 60 13.48 -27.41 1.51
C THR A 60 12.09 -26.76 1.53
N PRO A 61 11.88 -25.67 0.78
CA PRO A 61 10.57 -25.01 0.70
C PRO A 61 9.47 -25.99 0.27
N GLY A 62 8.25 -25.78 0.79
CA GLY A 62 7.08 -26.55 0.38
C GLY A 62 6.55 -26.17 -1.00
N PRO A 63 5.39 -26.70 -1.43
CA PRO A 63 4.77 -26.40 -2.72
C PRO A 63 4.49 -24.90 -2.96
N SER A 64 4.36 -24.12 -1.89
CA SER A 64 4.19 -22.67 -1.98
C SER A 64 5.49 -21.91 -2.27
N GLY A 65 6.63 -22.60 -2.34
CA GLY A 65 7.95 -21.99 -2.47
C GLY A 65 8.46 -21.35 -1.17
N ALA A 66 7.76 -21.52 -0.04
CA ALA A 66 8.15 -21.00 1.26
C ALA A 66 8.55 -22.11 2.25
N VAL A 67 9.42 -21.77 3.21
CA VAL A 67 9.70 -22.59 4.39
C VAL A 67 8.65 -22.25 5.45
N THR A 68 7.71 -23.17 5.67
CA THR A 68 6.56 -23.02 6.57
C THR A 68 6.63 -23.92 7.80
N ASP A 69 7.52 -24.92 7.79
CA ASP A 69 7.73 -25.84 8.92
C ASP A 69 9.19 -25.86 9.39
N ALA A 70 9.40 -26.13 10.68
CA ALA A 70 10.72 -26.15 11.28
C ALA A 70 11.64 -27.25 10.71
N GLY A 71 11.08 -28.37 10.26
CA GLY A 71 11.78 -29.52 9.66
C GLY A 71 12.27 -29.25 8.23
N GLN A 72 11.73 -28.23 7.56
CA GLN A 72 12.18 -27.81 6.24
C GLN A 72 13.50 -27.00 6.27
N ALA A 73 14.07 -26.78 7.46
CA ALA A 73 15.34 -26.10 7.65
C ALA A 73 16.26 -26.92 8.55
N VAL A 74 17.20 -27.63 7.94
CA VAL A 74 18.11 -28.58 8.61
C VAL A 74 19.55 -28.06 8.55
N CYS A 75 20.28 -28.21 9.64
CA CYS A 75 21.70 -27.84 9.72
C CYS A 75 22.52 -29.09 10.06
N SER A 76 23.67 -29.27 9.40
CA SER A 76 24.56 -30.42 9.63
C SER A 76 25.38 -30.34 10.92
N CYS A 77 25.37 -29.20 11.64
CA CYS A 77 26.19 -29.05 12.84
C CYS A 77 25.63 -29.84 14.04
N LEU A 78 26.52 -30.22 14.97
CA LEU A 78 26.20 -30.98 16.18
C LEU A 78 25.19 -30.30 17.13
N LEU A 79 25.00 -28.98 17.00
CA LEU A 79 24.04 -28.21 17.81
C LEU A 79 22.65 -28.15 17.18
N ALA A 80 22.43 -28.78 16.02
CA ALA A 80 21.12 -28.83 15.39
C ALA A 80 20.09 -29.54 16.31
N PRO A 81 18.81 -29.09 16.33
CA PRO A 81 18.26 -27.96 15.58
C PRO A 81 18.49 -26.59 16.25
N ARG A 82 19.02 -26.53 17.48
CA ARG A 82 19.18 -25.31 18.29
C ARG A 82 20.53 -24.62 18.07
N CYS A 83 20.85 -24.35 16.80
CA CYS A 83 22.15 -23.83 16.40
C CYS A 83 22.09 -22.41 15.82
N LEU A 84 23.21 -21.68 15.96
CA LEU A 84 23.38 -20.33 15.40
C LEU A 84 23.20 -20.30 13.88
N HIS A 85 23.71 -21.32 13.17
CA HIS A 85 23.70 -21.39 11.70
C HIS A 85 22.28 -21.40 11.14
N ARG A 86 21.44 -22.33 11.62
CA ARG A 86 20.03 -22.44 11.21
C ARG A 86 19.27 -21.14 11.49
N ALA A 87 19.39 -20.60 12.71
CA ALA A 87 18.72 -19.37 13.08
C ALA A 87 19.18 -18.16 12.23
N ALA A 88 20.48 -18.09 11.92
CA ALA A 88 21.05 -17.01 11.12
C ALA A 88 20.64 -17.10 9.64
N VAL A 89 20.62 -18.30 9.06
CA VAL A 89 20.13 -18.52 7.70
C VAL A 89 18.65 -18.16 7.59
N LEU A 90 17.81 -18.63 8.52
CA LEU A 90 16.38 -18.27 8.56
C LEU A 90 16.18 -16.76 8.76
N GLY A 91 17.05 -16.11 9.56
CA GLY A 91 17.05 -14.66 9.75
C GLY A 91 17.45 -13.86 8.50
N ALA A 92 18.26 -14.44 7.60
CA ALA A 92 18.68 -13.82 6.34
C ALA A 92 17.63 -13.93 5.22
N CYS A 93 16.73 -14.92 5.32
CA CYS A 93 15.67 -15.14 4.36
C CYS A 93 14.60 -14.03 4.38
N PRO A 94 13.93 -13.74 3.24
CA PRO A 94 12.73 -12.90 3.23
C PRO A 94 11.65 -13.44 4.17
N VAL A 95 10.84 -12.56 4.76
CA VAL A 95 9.66 -13.00 5.54
C VAL A 95 8.54 -13.34 4.56
N ALA A 96 7.96 -14.54 4.69
CA ALA A 96 6.82 -14.96 3.88
C ALA A 96 5.60 -14.07 4.13
N GLU A 97 4.83 -13.82 3.08
CA GLU A 97 3.53 -13.17 3.19
C GLU A 97 2.48 -14.17 3.66
N ALA A 98 1.44 -13.68 4.35
CA ALA A 98 0.36 -14.51 4.84
C ALA A 98 -0.29 -15.37 3.73
N ASP A 99 -0.38 -14.83 2.50
CA ASP A 99 -0.92 -15.51 1.32
C ASP A 99 -0.02 -16.64 0.77
N ALA A 100 1.30 -16.54 0.92
CA ALA A 100 2.26 -17.55 0.47
C ALA A 100 2.35 -18.76 1.44
N THR A 101 1.84 -18.61 2.67
CA THR A 101 1.75 -19.71 3.65
C THR A 101 0.50 -20.58 3.51
N ALA A 102 -0.43 -20.26 2.60
CA ALA A 102 -1.62 -21.08 2.37
C ALA A 102 -1.37 -22.13 1.27
N GLU A 103 -1.68 -23.40 1.56
CA GLU A 103 -1.58 -24.50 0.60
C GLU A 103 -2.46 -24.22 -0.64
N PRO A 104 -1.93 -24.34 -1.87
CA PRO A 104 -2.76 -24.25 -3.07
C PRO A 104 -3.72 -25.45 -3.11
N PRO A 105 -5.00 -25.28 -3.53
CA PRO A 105 -5.86 -26.43 -3.76
C PRO A 105 -5.26 -27.31 -4.85
N ALA A 106 -5.14 -28.60 -4.56
CA ALA A 106 -4.56 -29.60 -5.45
C ALA A 106 -5.15 -29.49 -6.86
N ALA A 107 -4.29 -29.24 -7.84
CA ALA A 107 -4.64 -29.40 -9.25
C ALA A 107 -4.82 -30.89 -9.50
N VAL A 108 -6.07 -31.34 -9.64
CA VAL A 108 -6.37 -32.68 -10.15
C VAL A 108 -5.90 -32.75 -11.60
N ALA A 109 -4.84 -33.54 -11.80
CA ALA A 109 -4.31 -33.91 -13.11
C ALA A 109 -5.38 -34.65 -13.91
N GLY A 110 -5.44 -34.36 -15.22
CA GLY A 110 -6.43 -34.90 -16.13
C GLY A 110 -6.31 -36.40 -16.36
N ALA A 111 -7.44 -37.00 -16.70
CA ALA A 111 -7.50 -38.23 -17.47
C ALA A 111 -8.40 -37.96 -18.68
N GLU A 112 -7.78 -37.95 -19.86
CA GLU A 112 -8.45 -38.08 -21.14
C GLU A 112 -9.10 -39.47 -21.24
N GLY A 113 -10.29 -39.52 -21.83
CA GLY A 113 -11.05 -40.74 -22.08
C GLY A 113 -12.31 -40.42 -22.86
N ASP A 114 -12.18 -40.53 -24.17
CA ASP A 114 -13.17 -40.21 -25.20
C ASP A 114 -14.40 -41.16 -25.18
N ALA A 115 -15.47 -40.66 -25.80
CA ALA A 115 -16.55 -41.39 -26.47
C ALA A 115 -17.80 -41.97 -25.73
N VAL A 116 -18.94 -41.29 -26.00
CA VAL A 116 -20.16 -41.84 -26.67
C VAL A 116 -21.35 -42.36 -25.82
N SER A 117 -22.44 -41.58 -25.93
CA SER A 117 -23.87 -41.92 -26.10
C SER A 117 -24.82 -42.34 -24.96
N ALA A 118 -25.90 -41.54 -24.91
CA ALA A 118 -27.33 -41.91 -24.96
C ALA A 118 -28.08 -42.32 -23.68
N GLU A 119 -29.06 -41.47 -23.38
CA GLU A 119 -30.47 -41.74 -23.04
C GLU A 119 -30.83 -42.89 -22.08
N GLY A 120 -31.67 -42.53 -21.09
CA GLY A 120 -32.74 -43.44 -20.65
C GLY A 120 -32.90 -43.58 -19.14
N THR A 121 -33.78 -42.74 -18.58
CA THR A 121 -34.94 -43.19 -17.78
C THR A 121 -34.70 -44.06 -16.54
N ALA A 122 -34.87 -43.45 -15.35
CA ALA A 122 -35.22 -44.14 -14.10
C ALA A 122 -36.62 -44.79 -14.21
N PRO A 123 -36.97 -45.79 -13.38
CA PRO A 123 -37.63 -45.43 -12.11
C PRO A 123 -37.45 -46.38 -10.90
N GLU A 124 -37.72 -45.79 -9.73
CA GLU A 124 -38.42 -46.27 -8.52
C GLU A 124 -38.33 -47.73 -8.04
N ALA A 125 -38.10 -47.94 -6.73
CA ALA A 125 -39.20 -47.97 -5.74
C ALA A 125 -38.78 -48.59 -4.38
N ALA A 126 -39.53 -48.16 -3.35
CA ALA A 126 -39.95 -48.90 -2.14
C ALA A 126 -39.28 -48.44 -0.83
N THR A 127 -39.97 -48.20 0.27
CA THR A 127 -41.40 -48.14 0.66
C THR A 127 -41.39 -47.74 2.15
N GLY A 128 -42.40 -47.00 2.63
CA GLY A 128 -42.69 -47.00 4.07
C GLY A 128 -43.35 -45.74 4.61
N GLN A 129 -44.68 -45.67 4.49
CA GLN A 129 -45.55 -44.83 5.33
C GLN A 129 -46.48 -45.78 6.11
N PRO A 130 -46.99 -45.38 7.30
CA PRO A 130 -48.33 -44.80 7.29
C PRO A 130 -48.62 -43.68 8.33
N THR A 131 -49.37 -42.68 7.85
CA THR A 131 -50.57 -41.96 8.38
C THR A 131 -51.27 -42.53 9.64
N ALA A 132 -52.06 -41.84 10.49
CA ALA A 132 -52.83 -40.57 10.52
C ALA A 132 -53.17 -40.26 12.02
N LEU A 133 -53.62 -39.09 12.51
CA LEU A 133 -54.91 -38.36 12.36
C LEU A 133 -54.78 -37.01 13.10
N ALA A 134 -55.03 -35.84 12.48
CA ALA A 134 -56.28 -35.03 12.48
C ALA A 134 -56.29 -33.85 13.50
N ALA A 135 -56.56 -32.65 12.98
CA ALA A 135 -56.45 -31.29 13.55
C ALA A 135 -57.70 -30.84 14.38
N PRO A 136 -57.76 -29.64 15.02
CA PRO A 136 -57.82 -28.32 14.33
C PRO A 136 -57.07 -27.12 14.95
N ASP A 137 -56.84 -26.10 14.12
CA ASP A 137 -56.38 -24.70 14.35
C ASP A 137 -57.16 -23.94 15.45
N PRO A 138 -56.69 -22.79 16.03
CA PRO A 138 -55.97 -21.70 15.34
C PRO A 138 -54.89 -20.92 16.15
N ALA A 139 -54.02 -20.19 15.43
CA ALA A 139 -53.69 -18.77 15.65
C ALA A 139 -52.30 -18.45 15.11
N GLU A 140 -52.26 -17.59 14.09
CA GLU A 140 -51.07 -16.86 13.69
C GLU A 140 -50.51 -16.03 14.86
N PRO A 141 -49.20 -16.06 15.10
CA PRO A 141 -48.47 -14.91 15.58
C PRO A 141 -47.76 -14.29 14.38
N THR A 142 -48.26 -13.12 14.01
CA THR A 142 -47.53 -12.05 13.32
C THR A 142 -46.27 -11.69 14.13
N GLY A 143 -45.21 -12.48 13.96
CA GLY A 143 -43.86 -12.15 14.37
C GLY A 143 -43.13 -11.55 13.19
N LEU A 144 -43.17 -10.22 13.06
CA LEU A 144 -42.19 -9.47 12.29
C LEU A 144 -40.81 -9.98 12.72
N GLY A 145 -40.14 -10.71 11.84
CA GLY A 145 -38.74 -11.10 11.99
C GLY A 145 -37.91 -9.83 12.03
N ALA A 146 -37.81 -9.23 13.22
CA ALA A 146 -36.83 -8.22 13.51
C ALA A 146 -35.49 -8.87 13.24
N THR A 147 -34.87 -8.49 12.13
CA THR A 147 -33.46 -8.64 11.88
C THR A 147 -32.77 -8.12 13.13
N GLN A 148 -32.37 -9.04 14.02
CA GLN A 148 -31.53 -8.67 15.15
C GLN A 148 -30.26 -8.11 14.52
N VAL A 149 -30.15 -6.79 14.52
CA VAL A 149 -28.91 -6.09 14.30
C VAL A 149 -28.01 -6.57 15.43
N THR A 150 -27.21 -7.60 15.16
CA THR A 150 -26.14 -8.01 16.05
C THR A 150 -25.22 -6.81 16.16
N THR A 151 -25.29 -6.09 17.27
CA THR A 151 -24.28 -5.11 17.64
C THR A 151 -22.92 -5.78 17.46
N PRO A 152 -21.96 -5.18 16.75
CA PRO A 152 -20.65 -5.81 16.59
C PRO A 152 -20.10 -6.12 17.97
N ALA A 153 -19.93 -7.40 18.28
CA ALA A 153 -19.26 -7.81 19.51
C ALA A 153 -17.84 -7.24 19.44
N GLY A 154 -17.41 -6.54 20.50
CA GLY A 154 -16.06 -6.03 20.61
C GLY A 154 -15.01 -7.16 20.54
N PRO A 155 -13.72 -6.81 20.48
CA PRO A 155 -12.66 -7.81 20.37
C PRO A 155 -12.71 -8.80 21.55
N THR A 156 -12.40 -10.06 21.26
CA THR A 156 -12.33 -11.13 22.28
C THR A 156 -11.14 -10.94 23.21
N ASP A 157 -11.15 -11.55 24.40
CA ASP A 157 -10.01 -11.50 25.34
C ASP A 157 -8.71 -11.99 24.70
N ALA A 158 -8.78 -13.01 23.84
CA ALA A 158 -7.63 -13.52 23.09
C ALA A 158 -7.09 -12.47 22.10
N GLN A 159 -7.96 -11.70 21.46
CA GLN A 159 -7.59 -10.60 20.58
C GLN A 159 -6.97 -9.44 21.36
N VAL A 160 -7.54 -9.07 22.50
CA VAL A 160 -6.99 -8.03 23.39
C VAL A 160 -5.59 -8.43 23.88
N ALA A 161 -5.40 -9.68 24.31
CA ALA A 161 -4.10 -10.19 24.74
C ALA A 161 -3.07 -10.20 23.60
N ALA A 162 -3.46 -10.64 22.40
CA ALA A 162 -2.59 -10.62 21.22
C ALA A 162 -2.20 -9.20 20.81
N ALA A 163 -3.13 -8.25 20.87
CA ALA A 163 -2.88 -6.83 20.61
C ALA A 163 -1.90 -6.24 21.64
N ALA A 164 -2.06 -6.57 22.92
CA ALA A 164 -1.14 -6.15 23.99
C ALA A 164 0.28 -6.70 23.78
N ALA A 165 0.42 -7.96 23.36
CA ALA A 165 1.72 -8.55 23.04
C ALA A 165 2.40 -7.85 21.85
N LEU A 166 1.64 -7.53 20.79
CA LEU A 166 2.14 -6.74 19.66
C LEU A 166 2.56 -5.33 20.07
N TRP A 167 1.76 -4.67 20.92
CA TRP A 167 2.10 -3.36 21.48
C TRP A 167 3.45 -3.42 22.20
N ALA A 168 3.62 -4.34 23.15
CA ALA A 168 4.84 -4.47 23.94
C ALA A 168 6.08 -4.72 23.07
N ALA A 169 5.99 -5.66 22.11
CA ALA A 169 7.09 -5.94 21.18
C ALA A 169 7.45 -4.72 20.32
N THR A 170 6.44 -3.96 19.86
CA THR A 170 6.65 -2.76 19.03
C THR A 170 7.21 -1.61 19.85
N ALA A 171 6.76 -1.44 21.10
CA ALA A 171 7.28 -0.45 22.03
C ALA A 171 8.77 -0.70 22.34
N ALA A 172 9.16 -1.96 22.53
CA ALA A 172 10.57 -2.35 22.69
C ALA A 172 11.41 -2.04 21.44
N VAL A 173 10.90 -2.35 20.24
CA VAL A 173 11.55 -2.01 18.96
C VAL A 173 11.72 -0.50 18.81
N LEU A 174 10.69 0.29 19.12
CA LEU A 174 10.74 1.75 19.06
C LEU A 174 11.72 2.34 20.09
N ALA A 175 11.74 1.81 21.32
CA ALA A 175 12.68 2.24 22.35
C ALA A 175 14.13 1.95 21.97
N ALA A 176 14.38 0.80 21.31
CA ALA A 176 15.69 0.41 20.80
C ALA A 176 16.12 1.24 19.58
N GLY A 177 15.20 1.53 18.67
CA GLY A 177 15.47 2.15 17.37
C GLY A 177 16.14 1.19 16.36
N VAL A 178 16.19 1.59 15.10
CA VAL A 178 16.75 0.77 14.00
C VAL A 178 18.12 0.12 14.31
N PRO A 179 19.12 0.81 14.91
CA PRO A 179 20.43 0.23 15.19
C PRO A 179 20.40 -0.94 16.19
N ALA A 180 19.45 -0.95 17.12
CA ALA A 180 19.35 -1.95 18.17
C ALA A 180 18.15 -2.91 17.99
N ALA A 181 17.31 -2.71 16.97
CA ALA A 181 16.23 -3.62 16.57
C ALA A 181 16.77 -4.81 15.74
N GLY A 182 17.72 -5.55 16.33
CA GLY A 182 18.34 -6.74 15.73
C GLY A 182 17.40 -7.95 15.63
N ALA A 183 17.97 -9.12 15.34
CA ALA A 183 17.20 -10.33 15.10
C ALA A 183 16.35 -10.80 16.29
N VAL A 184 16.76 -10.49 17.52
CA VAL A 184 16.00 -10.86 18.73
C VAL A 184 14.71 -10.03 18.88
N PRO A 185 14.75 -8.68 18.91
CA PRO A 185 13.51 -7.89 18.88
C PRO A 185 12.60 -8.19 17.67
N GLN A 186 13.20 -8.44 16.49
CA GLN A 186 12.42 -8.84 15.31
C GLN A 186 11.73 -10.20 15.49
N ALA A 187 12.39 -11.18 16.10
CA ALA A 187 11.80 -12.49 16.39
C ALA A 187 10.65 -12.41 17.40
N GLU A 188 10.76 -11.54 18.41
CA GLU A 188 9.68 -11.27 19.37
C GLU A 188 8.46 -10.65 18.66
N LEU A 189 8.68 -9.67 17.78
CA LEU A 189 7.61 -9.06 16.98
C LEU A 189 6.97 -10.06 16.00
N LEU A 190 7.76 -10.92 15.34
CA LEU A 190 7.24 -11.98 14.45
C LEU A 190 6.40 -13.01 15.22
N ARG A 191 6.79 -13.36 16.44
CA ARG A 191 5.99 -14.23 17.31
C ARG A 191 4.66 -13.59 17.67
N ALA A 192 4.68 -12.34 18.12
CA ALA A 192 3.47 -11.61 18.46
C ALA A 192 2.54 -11.46 17.24
N ALA A 193 3.10 -11.25 16.04
CA ALA A 193 2.35 -11.25 14.79
C ALA A 193 1.69 -12.60 14.50
N HIS A 194 2.40 -13.71 14.71
CA HIS A 194 1.81 -15.04 14.57
C HIS A 194 0.67 -15.28 15.58
N THR A 195 0.84 -14.91 16.85
CA THR A 195 -0.23 -14.97 17.86
C THR A 195 -1.44 -14.13 17.45
N ALA A 196 -1.22 -12.93 16.91
CA ALA A 196 -2.28 -12.09 16.38
C ALA A 196 -3.01 -12.75 15.20
N ARG A 197 -2.29 -13.40 14.29
CA ARG A 197 -2.89 -14.17 13.19
C ARG A 197 -3.76 -15.32 13.69
N LEU A 198 -3.31 -16.08 14.71
CA LEU A 198 -4.11 -17.14 15.33
C LEU A 198 -5.38 -16.60 16.00
N ALA A 199 -5.34 -15.36 16.52
CA ALA A 199 -6.51 -14.66 17.05
C ALA A 199 -7.36 -13.95 15.96
N GLY A 200 -7.03 -14.11 14.68
CA GLY A 200 -7.73 -13.49 13.55
C GLY A 200 -7.45 -12.00 13.32
N LEU A 201 -6.43 -11.42 13.97
CA LEU A 201 -6.05 -10.00 13.83
C LEU A 201 -5.14 -9.77 12.61
N HIS A 202 -5.68 -9.95 11.42
CA HIS A 202 -4.95 -9.90 10.16
C HIS A 202 -4.32 -8.54 9.86
N ARG A 203 -4.99 -7.44 10.23
CA ARG A 203 -4.43 -6.09 10.02
C ARG A 203 -3.21 -5.85 10.88
N ALA A 204 -3.30 -6.21 12.16
CA ALA A 204 -2.21 -6.04 13.12
C ALA A 204 -1.01 -6.93 12.76
N GLU A 205 -1.26 -8.17 12.33
CA GLU A 205 -0.23 -9.05 11.76
C GLU A 205 0.45 -8.40 10.54
N ALA A 206 -0.33 -7.99 9.53
CA ALA A 206 0.22 -7.40 8.31
C ALA A 206 1.06 -6.14 8.60
N ALA A 207 0.61 -5.29 9.52
CA ALA A 207 1.37 -4.11 9.97
C ALA A 207 2.68 -4.51 10.66
N ALA A 208 2.67 -5.52 11.54
CA ALA A 208 3.89 -6.04 12.16
C ALA A 208 4.89 -6.60 11.14
N LEU A 209 4.42 -7.35 10.13
CA LEU A 209 5.28 -7.85 9.05
C LEU A 209 5.86 -6.71 8.20
N ARG A 210 5.12 -5.62 7.97
CA ARG A 210 5.65 -4.41 7.30
C ARG A 210 6.74 -3.73 8.13
N VAL A 211 6.57 -3.63 9.45
CA VAL A 211 7.61 -3.09 10.36
C VAL A 211 8.89 -3.93 10.28
N VAL A 212 8.80 -5.26 10.40
CA VAL A 212 9.97 -6.16 10.30
C VAL A 212 10.67 -6.03 8.94
N ARG A 213 9.91 -5.98 7.84
CA ARG A 213 10.47 -5.76 6.50
C ARG A 213 11.18 -4.40 6.40
N GLY A 214 10.58 -3.34 6.95
CA GLY A 214 11.19 -2.01 6.99
C GLY A 214 12.49 -1.97 7.80
N LEU A 215 12.55 -2.65 8.95
CA LEU A 215 13.77 -2.78 9.77
C LEU A 215 14.88 -3.52 9.01
N ARG A 216 14.55 -4.64 8.35
CA ARG A 216 15.50 -5.40 7.54
C ARG A 216 15.99 -4.60 6.34
N GLY A 217 15.10 -3.87 5.68
CA GLY A 217 15.43 -2.99 4.56
C GLY A 217 16.36 -1.84 4.96
N ALA A 218 16.13 -1.22 6.12
CA ALA A 218 17.00 -0.21 6.68
C ALA A 218 18.41 -0.75 6.94
N ARG A 219 18.51 -1.93 7.58
CA ARG A 219 19.80 -2.56 7.90
C ARG A 219 20.57 -2.99 6.66
N ALA A 220 19.87 -3.53 5.66
CA ALA A 220 20.45 -3.96 4.39
C ALA A 220 20.73 -2.80 3.43
N ARG A 221 20.43 -1.54 3.81
CA ARG A 221 20.59 -0.34 2.97
C ARG A 221 19.94 -0.49 1.59
N GLN A 222 18.74 -1.06 1.56
CA GLN A 222 18.05 -1.34 0.30
C GLN A 222 17.72 -0.05 -0.45
N ASP A 223 17.96 -0.06 -1.75
CA ASP A 223 17.52 1.01 -2.64
C ASP A 223 15.99 1.15 -2.55
N GLY A 224 15.53 2.37 -2.31
CA GLY A 224 14.11 2.68 -2.12
C GLY A 224 13.58 2.52 -0.69
N HIS A 225 14.40 2.10 0.28
CA HIS A 225 13.99 2.19 1.69
C HIS A 225 13.75 3.65 2.10
N ARG A 226 12.57 3.94 2.66
CA ARG A 226 12.24 5.27 3.21
C ARG A 226 11.92 5.15 4.69
N LEU A 227 12.60 5.96 5.50
CA LEU A 227 12.35 6.03 6.95
C LEU A 227 10.89 6.43 7.25
N ALA A 228 10.32 7.34 6.45
CA ALA A 228 8.93 7.77 6.59
C ALA A 228 7.92 6.60 6.48
N ASP A 229 8.18 5.63 5.60
CA ASP A 229 7.32 4.46 5.45
C ASP A 229 7.41 3.56 6.69
N LEU A 230 8.62 3.37 7.24
CA LEU A 230 8.80 2.64 8.50
C LEU A 230 8.11 3.35 9.68
N VAL A 231 8.25 4.67 9.79
CA VAL A 231 7.54 5.50 10.78
C VAL A 231 6.03 5.32 10.65
N GLY A 232 5.50 5.37 9.43
CA GLY A 232 4.08 5.14 9.14
C GLY A 232 3.60 3.75 9.58
N ASN A 233 4.38 2.71 9.30
CA ASN A 233 4.08 1.32 9.70
C ASN A 233 4.10 1.14 11.23
N VAL A 234 5.07 1.73 11.94
CA VAL A 234 5.13 1.67 13.42
C VAL A 234 3.94 2.41 14.03
N ARG A 235 3.59 3.59 13.49
CA ARG A 235 2.41 4.37 13.92
C ARG A 235 1.13 3.56 13.72
N GLU A 236 0.94 2.95 12.56
CA GLU A 236 -0.24 2.12 12.28
C GLU A 236 -0.35 0.96 13.26
N LEU A 237 0.74 0.21 13.47
CA LEU A 237 0.74 -0.94 14.37
C LEU A 237 0.40 -0.56 15.82
N LEU A 238 1.04 0.49 16.35
CA LEU A 238 0.78 0.99 17.71
C LEU A 238 -0.65 1.55 17.84
N LEU A 239 -1.16 2.26 16.83
CA LEU A 239 -2.53 2.77 16.83
C LEU A 239 -3.55 1.62 16.83
N THR A 240 -3.41 0.67 15.89
CA THR A 240 -4.32 -0.48 15.78
C THR A 240 -4.33 -1.32 17.05
N THR A 241 -3.17 -1.61 17.63
CA THR A 241 -3.07 -2.39 18.87
C THR A 241 -3.66 -1.66 20.08
N THR A 242 -3.51 -0.33 20.16
CA THR A 242 -4.13 0.49 21.23
C THR A 242 -5.65 0.49 21.13
N LEU A 243 -6.20 0.67 19.93
CA LEU A 243 -7.65 0.66 19.72
C LEU A 243 -8.27 -0.71 20.01
N LEU A 244 -7.60 -1.79 19.59
CA LEU A 244 -7.99 -3.16 19.94
C LEU A 244 -7.93 -3.40 21.45
N ALA A 245 -6.90 -2.91 22.14
CA ALA A 245 -6.78 -3.04 23.59
C ALA A 245 -7.83 -2.21 24.35
N ALA A 246 -8.31 -1.11 23.77
CA ALA A 246 -9.41 -0.29 24.28
C ALA A 246 -10.80 -0.89 24.00
N ALA A 247 -10.86 -2.09 23.41
CA ALA A 247 -12.09 -2.77 23.01
C ALA A 247 -12.96 -1.97 22.01
N ASP A 248 -12.33 -1.21 21.12
CA ASP A 248 -13.03 -0.53 20.02
C ASP A 248 -13.73 -1.57 19.12
N PRO A 249 -15.06 -1.47 18.89
CA PRO A 249 -15.82 -2.46 18.15
C PRO A 249 -15.67 -2.35 16.61
N ASP A 250 -14.86 -1.42 16.09
CA ASP A 250 -14.67 -1.25 14.65
C ASP A 250 -14.11 -2.54 13.99
N PRO A 251 -14.88 -3.25 13.15
CA PRO A 251 -14.42 -4.48 12.50
C PRO A 251 -13.23 -4.23 11.55
N ALA A 252 -13.01 -3.00 11.10
CA ALA A 252 -11.85 -2.65 10.27
C ALA A 252 -10.50 -2.72 11.03
N LEU A 253 -10.53 -2.80 12.36
CA LEU A 253 -9.34 -3.04 13.18
C LEU A 253 -8.84 -4.48 13.10
N VAL A 254 -9.73 -5.44 12.85
CA VAL A 254 -9.39 -6.86 12.68
C VAL A 254 -8.73 -7.10 11.32
N GLY A 255 -9.24 -6.45 10.27
CA GLY A 255 -8.82 -6.66 8.89
C GLY A 255 -9.34 -7.98 8.30
N THR A 256 -8.93 -8.30 7.08
CA THR A 256 -9.36 -9.53 6.39
C THR A 256 -8.17 -10.40 6.02
N ALA A 257 -8.28 -11.72 6.27
CA ALA A 257 -7.23 -12.70 5.96
C ALA A 257 -6.94 -12.81 4.46
N ARG A 258 -8.00 -12.72 3.65
CA ARG A 258 -7.95 -12.92 2.21
C ARG A 258 -8.99 -12.04 1.52
N ARG A 259 -8.58 -11.38 0.44
CA ARG A 259 -9.49 -10.63 -0.42
C ARG A 259 -10.37 -11.62 -1.17
N SER A 260 -11.62 -11.77 -0.74
CA SER A 260 -12.58 -12.57 -1.49
C SER A 260 -13.02 -11.80 -2.73
N TYR A 261 -12.84 -12.42 -3.89
CA TYR A 261 -13.48 -11.95 -5.09
C TYR A 261 -14.98 -12.24 -5.00
N ARG A 262 -15.81 -11.24 -5.24
CA ARG A 262 -17.27 -11.39 -5.30
C ARG A 262 -17.74 -11.49 -6.76
N PRO A 263 -18.84 -12.21 -7.03
CA PRO A 263 -19.48 -12.17 -8.34
C PRO A 263 -19.90 -10.74 -8.69
N GLY A 264 -19.38 -10.23 -9.80
CA GLY A 264 -19.71 -8.91 -10.37
C GLY A 264 -20.72 -8.96 -11.52
N GLY A 265 -21.18 -10.16 -11.91
CA GLY A 265 -22.19 -10.32 -12.97
C GLY A 265 -21.67 -9.97 -14.36
N SER A 266 -22.53 -9.37 -15.19
CA SER A 266 -22.16 -8.81 -16.50
C SER A 266 -21.82 -7.33 -16.36
N LEU A 267 -20.67 -6.92 -16.87
CA LEU A 267 -20.14 -5.57 -16.73
C LEU A 267 -19.59 -5.08 -18.08
N ARG A 268 -19.92 -3.84 -18.45
CA ARG A 268 -19.25 -3.13 -19.54
C ARG A 268 -18.29 -2.10 -18.94
N VAL A 269 -17.04 -2.12 -19.40
CA VAL A 269 -15.98 -1.22 -18.95
C VAL A 269 -15.21 -0.63 -20.12
N HIS A 270 -14.70 0.58 -19.94
CA HIS A 270 -13.99 1.38 -20.93
C HIS A 270 -12.59 1.72 -20.41
N GLY A 271 -11.59 1.59 -21.27
CA GLY A 271 -10.21 1.92 -20.99
C GLY A 271 -10.00 3.41 -20.77
N VAL A 272 -9.35 3.77 -19.66
CA VAL A 272 -8.98 5.15 -19.38
C VAL A 272 -7.52 5.40 -19.69
N CYS A 273 -6.61 4.63 -19.07
CA CYS A 273 -5.17 4.76 -19.26
C CYS A 273 -4.41 3.53 -18.77
N ARG A 274 -3.13 3.45 -19.13
CA ARG A 274 -2.18 2.47 -18.60
C ARG A 274 -1.14 3.12 -17.70
N GLU A 275 -0.75 2.39 -16.67
CA GLU A 275 0.25 2.82 -15.71
C GLU A 275 1.34 1.76 -15.55
N PRO A 276 2.63 2.11 -15.76
CA PRO A 276 3.74 1.21 -15.45
C PRO A 276 3.95 1.08 -13.93
N VAL A 277 4.16 -0.16 -13.47
CA VAL A 277 4.47 -0.48 -12.08
C VAL A 277 5.93 -0.90 -11.97
N ILE A 278 6.69 -0.21 -11.13
CA ILE A 278 8.05 -0.61 -10.72
C ILE A 278 8.06 -0.61 -9.20
N ALA A 279 8.31 -1.77 -8.60
CA ALA A 279 8.41 -1.91 -7.16
C ALA A 279 9.88 -2.06 -6.72
N ALA A 280 10.22 -1.52 -5.54
CA ALA A 280 11.53 -1.70 -4.93
C ALA A 280 11.86 -3.18 -4.65
N THR A 281 10.85 -4.04 -4.56
CA THR A 281 10.98 -5.50 -4.40
C THR A 281 11.39 -6.23 -5.69
N GLY A 282 11.73 -5.52 -6.76
CA GLY A 282 12.15 -6.12 -8.04
C GLY A 282 10.99 -6.56 -8.94
N TYR A 283 9.75 -6.21 -8.57
CA TYR A 283 8.58 -6.45 -9.42
C TYR A 283 8.42 -5.34 -10.47
N GLY A 284 7.97 -5.74 -11.65
CA GLY A 284 7.68 -4.87 -12.78
C GLY A 284 6.40 -5.27 -13.47
N GLY A 285 5.67 -4.31 -14.02
CA GLY A 285 4.42 -4.61 -14.71
C GLY A 285 3.63 -3.42 -15.19
N VAL A 286 2.34 -3.67 -15.46
CA VAL A 286 1.36 -2.66 -15.87
C VAL A 286 0.07 -2.81 -15.08
N VAL A 287 -0.60 -1.69 -14.85
CA VAL A 287 -2.00 -1.63 -14.45
C VAL A 287 -2.76 -0.87 -15.53
N THR A 288 -3.87 -1.42 -16.00
CA THR A 288 -4.80 -0.71 -16.89
C THR A 288 -6.04 -0.34 -16.10
N HIS A 289 -6.34 0.96 -16.11
CA HIS A 289 -7.46 1.55 -15.38
C HIS A 289 -8.66 1.66 -16.30
N LEU A 290 -9.81 1.23 -15.79
CA LEU A 290 -11.05 1.10 -16.53
C LEU A 290 -12.19 1.79 -15.76
N VAL A 291 -13.20 2.25 -16.49
CA VAL A 291 -14.43 2.84 -15.91
C VAL A 291 -15.65 2.21 -16.56
N SER A 292 -16.66 1.86 -15.77
CA SER A 292 -17.95 1.35 -16.26
C SER A 292 -18.91 2.47 -16.67
N ASP A 293 -20.04 2.09 -17.26
CA ASP A 293 -21.10 3.03 -17.66
C ASP A 293 -21.69 3.83 -16.49
N ASP A 294 -21.65 3.29 -15.26
CA ASP A 294 -22.06 3.95 -14.02
C ASP A 294 -20.92 4.74 -13.34
N GLY A 295 -19.75 4.87 -13.97
CA GLY A 295 -18.64 5.69 -13.48
C GLY A 295 -17.75 5.02 -12.44
N ARG A 296 -17.93 3.73 -12.15
CA ARG A 296 -17.10 3.00 -11.18
C ARG A 296 -15.76 2.62 -11.77
N TRP A 297 -14.70 2.75 -10.96
CA TRP A 297 -13.34 2.38 -11.36
C TRP A 297 -13.06 0.89 -11.19
N PHE A 298 -12.37 0.34 -12.17
CA PHE A 298 -11.85 -1.02 -12.18
C PHE A 298 -10.41 -1.05 -12.65
N SER A 299 -9.71 -2.14 -12.37
CA SER A 299 -8.35 -2.34 -12.88
C SER A 299 -8.06 -3.78 -13.29
N VAL A 300 -7.16 -3.91 -14.26
CA VAL A 300 -6.53 -5.18 -14.66
C VAL A 300 -5.03 -5.01 -14.59
N ALA A 301 -4.31 -5.93 -13.95
CA ALA A 301 -2.89 -5.80 -13.70
C ALA A 301 -2.11 -7.04 -14.18
N ASP A 302 -0.94 -6.82 -14.77
CA ASP A 302 0.09 -7.83 -14.97
C ASP A 302 1.38 -7.35 -14.30
N VAL A 303 1.62 -7.80 -13.06
CA VAL A 303 2.81 -7.46 -12.27
C VAL A 303 3.46 -8.76 -11.81
N LYS A 304 4.72 -8.97 -12.21
CA LYS A 304 5.53 -10.15 -11.83
C LYS A 304 6.99 -9.71 -11.56
N PRO A 305 7.85 -10.59 -11.03
CA PRO A 305 9.27 -10.30 -10.93
C PRO A 305 9.87 -9.92 -12.30
N GLY A 306 10.79 -8.95 -12.33
CA GLY A 306 11.47 -8.52 -13.56
C GLY A 306 11.78 -7.01 -13.68
N GLY A 307 11.45 -6.23 -12.65
CA GLY A 307 11.88 -4.83 -12.52
C GLY A 307 11.49 -3.90 -13.68
N PRO A 308 12.28 -2.83 -13.93
CA PRO A 308 11.95 -1.80 -14.90
C PRO A 308 11.79 -2.30 -16.35
N ALA A 309 12.61 -3.27 -16.77
CA ALA A 309 12.54 -3.84 -18.12
C ALA A 309 11.18 -4.53 -18.35
N ARG A 310 10.69 -5.27 -17.35
CA ARG A 310 9.35 -5.86 -17.39
C ARG A 310 8.27 -4.80 -17.41
N ALA A 311 8.38 -3.76 -16.57
CA ALA A 311 7.39 -2.68 -16.55
C ALA A 311 7.23 -2.01 -17.91
N ARG A 312 8.34 -1.78 -18.63
CA ARG A 312 8.33 -1.27 -20.00
C ARG A 312 7.61 -2.22 -20.97
N GLY A 313 7.94 -3.52 -20.95
CA GLY A 313 7.37 -4.51 -21.87
C GLY A 313 5.90 -4.89 -21.57
N ALA A 314 5.48 -4.79 -20.31
CA ALA A 314 4.14 -5.19 -19.88
C ALA A 314 3.02 -4.33 -20.51
N GLY A 315 3.33 -3.10 -20.93
CA GLY A 315 2.36 -2.20 -21.56
C GLY A 315 1.71 -2.72 -22.85
N THR A 316 2.29 -3.76 -23.48
CA THR A 316 1.78 -4.47 -24.66
C THR A 316 1.65 -5.97 -24.40
N ALA A 317 1.69 -6.42 -23.14
CA ALA A 317 1.44 -7.81 -22.80
C ALA A 317 -0.05 -8.14 -22.94
N THR A 318 -0.35 -9.41 -23.23
CA THR A 318 -1.72 -9.91 -23.29
C THR A 318 -2.40 -9.78 -21.94
N VAL A 319 -3.63 -9.29 -21.95
CA VAL A 319 -4.45 -9.17 -20.75
C VAL A 319 -4.91 -10.56 -20.33
N ALA A 320 -4.53 -10.98 -19.13
CA ALA A 320 -4.93 -12.26 -18.56
C ALA A 320 -6.38 -12.22 -18.03
N LEU A 321 -7.36 -11.90 -18.88
CA LEU A 321 -8.79 -11.83 -18.52
C LEU A 321 -9.65 -12.57 -19.55
N GLY A 322 -10.13 -13.76 -19.18
CA GLY A 322 -10.88 -14.64 -20.08
C GLY A 322 -10.03 -15.13 -21.28
N SER A 323 -10.69 -15.59 -22.33
CA SER A 323 -10.04 -16.13 -23.55
C SER A 323 -9.79 -15.08 -24.65
N GLY A 324 -9.84 -13.78 -24.32
CA GLY A 324 -9.67 -12.70 -25.29
C GLY A 324 -8.20 -12.42 -25.63
N SER A 325 -7.93 -12.08 -26.89
CA SER A 325 -6.57 -11.78 -27.41
C SER A 325 -6.18 -10.30 -27.31
N LEU A 326 -6.71 -9.57 -26.34
CA LEU A 326 -6.48 -8.12 -26.18
C LEU A 326 -5.20 -7.88 -25.37
N ASP A 327 -4.35 -6.96 -25.81
CA ASP A 327 -3.22 -6.50 -25.02
C ASP A 327 -3.58 -5.28 -24.14
N HIS A 328 -2.70 -4.93 -23.20
CA HIS A 328 -2.91 -3.79 -22.32
C HIS A 328 -3.03 -2.46 -23.08
N ALA A 329 -2.31 -2.29 -24.20
CA ALA A 329 -2.32 -1.07 -25.02
C ALA A 329 -3.69 -0.84 -25.66
N GLN A 330 -4.23 -1.90 -26.26
CA GLN A 330 -5.54 -1.94 -26.84
C GLN A 330 -6.62 -1.79 -25.77
N LEU A 331 -6.45 -2.39 -24.59
CA LEU A 331 -7.40 -2.25 -23.48
C LEU A 331 -7.45 -0.83 -22.92
N GLY A 332 -6.30 -0.17 -22.71
CA GLY A 332 -6.25 1.23 -22.29
C GLY A 332 -6.95 2.17 -23.29
N ARG A 333 -6.94 1.76 -24.56
CA ARG A 333 -7.65 2.17 -25.79
C ARG A 333 -9.18 2.01 -25.85
N GLY A 334 -9.57 0.78 -25.55
CA GLY A 334 -10.82 0.16 -25.97
C GLY A 334 -11.80 0.00 -24.83
N GLY A 335 -12.55 -1.09 -24.86
CA GLY A 335 -13.39 -1.52 -23.74
C GLY A 335 -13.54 -3.03 -23.70
N LEU A 336 -14.16 -3.53 -22.63
CA LEU A 336 -14.53 -4.93 -22.48
C LEU A 336 -15.98 -5.05 -22.07
N LEU A 337 -16.66 -6.05 -22.66
CA LEU A 337 -17.87 -6.63 -22.11
C LEU A 337 -17.49 -7.92 -21.38
N VAL A 338 -17.57 -7.89 -20.06
CA VAL A 338 -17.21 -8.99 -19.17
C VAL A 338 -18.48 -9.69 -18.70
N SER A 339 -18.53 -11.01 -18.82
CA SER A 339 -19.58 -11.87 -18.28
C SER A 339 -19.00 -12.78 -17.21
N GLY A 340 -19.73 -12.96 -16.10
CA GLY A 340 -19.25 -13.74 -14.96
C GLY A 340 -18.08 -13.07 -14.25
N ALA A 341 -18.01 -11.73 -14.27
CA ALA A 341 -16.92 -10.98 -13.69
C ALA A 341 -16.69 -11.36 -12.22
N THR A 342 -15.44 -11.48 -11.81
CA THR A 342 -15.06 -11.61 -10.41
C THR A 342 -14.37 -10.33 -9.98
N LEU A 343 -14.81 -9.71 -8.88
CA LEU A 343 -14.31 -8.42 -8.41
C LEU A 343 -13.71 -8.50 -7.03
N SER A 344 -12.51 -7.98 -6.85
CA SER A 344 -11.97 -7.72 -5.52
C SER A 344 -12.66 -6.49 -4.89
N PRO A 345 -12.54 -6.29 -3.56
CA PRO A 345 -13.04 -5.09 -2.90
C PRO A 345 -12.46 -3.78 -3.48
N ASP A 346 -11.20 -3.84 -3.95
CA ASP A 346 -10.49 -2.72 -4.58
C ASP A 346 -10.83 -2.51 -6.08
N GLY A 347 -11.81 -3.22 -6.62
CA GLY A 347 -12.25 -3.08 -8.01
C GLY A 347 -11.35 -3.77 -9.04
N ARG A 348 -10.48 -4.69 -8.62
CA ARG A 348 -9.68 -5.50 -9.56
C ARG A 348 -10.55 -6.57 -10.20
N LEU A 349 -10.45 -6.68 -11.52
CA LEU A 349 -11.09 -7.75 -12.28
C LEU A 349 -10.23 -9.01 -12.19
N GLY A 350 -10.83 -10.09 -11.67
CA GLY A 350 -10.21 -11.40 -11.57
C GLY A 350 -10.38 -12.24 -12.85
N SER A 351 -9.47 -13.17 -13.07
CA SER A 351 -9.39 -14.04 -14.25
C SER A 351 -9.96 -15.44 -14.01
N GLY A 352 -11.01 -15.56 -13.18
CA GLY A 352 -11.57 -16.85 -12.77
C GLY A 352 -12.09 -17.71 -13.94
N LYS A 353 -12.20 -19.03 -13.74
CA LYS A 353 -12.61 -20.01 -14.78
C LYS A 353 -13.95 -19.70 -15.47
N GLY A 354 -14.84 -18.94 -14.83
CA GLY A 354 -16.14 -18.53 -15.38
C GLY A 354 -16.16 -17.15 -16.06
N VAL A 355 -15.03 -16.43 -16.09
CA VAL A 355 -14.95 -15.07 -16.62
C VAL A 355 -14.76 -15.13 -18.14
N ARG A 356 -15.67 -14.50 -18.89
CA ARG A 356 -15.51 -14.25 -20.32
C ARG A 356 -15.42 -12.76 -20.59
N ALA A 357 -14.46 -12.33 -21.40
CA ALA A 357 -14.27 -10.92 -21.75
C ALA A 357 -14.23 -10.79 -23.28
N THR A 358 -15.10 -9.93 -23.81
CA THR A 358 -15.19 -9.64 -25.24
C THR A 358 -14.76 -8.18 -25.48
N PRO A 359 -13.76 -7.91 -26.34
CA PRO A 359 -13.40 -6.55 -26.70
C PRO A 359 -14.58 -5.79 -27.31
N VAL A 360 -14.73 -4.52 -26.91
CA VAL A 360 -15.66 -3.57 -27.52
C VAL A 360 -14.91 -2.30 -27.90
N ALA A 361 -15.50 -1.50 -28.79
CA ALA A 361 -14.94 -0.20 -29.15
C ALA A 361 -14.82 0.69 -27.90
N GLY A 362 -13.69 1.38 -27.78
CA GLY A 362 -13.46 2.34 -26.70
C GLY A 362 -14.22 3.65 -26.91
N LEU A 363 -14.31 4.44 -25.84
CA LEU A 363 -14.90 5.77 -25.87
C LEU A 363 -13.82 6.86 -25.87
N SER A 364 -14.15 8.00 -26.47
CA SER A 364 -13.36 9.23 -26.31
C SER A 364 -13.56 9.80 -24.90
N TRP A 365 -12.56 10.50 -24.38
CA TRP A 365 -12.69 11.29 -23.14
C TRP A 365 -13.73 12.41 -23.25
N THR A 366 -14.21 12.74 -24.45
CA THR A 366 -15.29 13.71 -24.69
C THR A 366 -16.68 13.08 -24.74
N SER A 367 -16.82 11.77 -24.46
CA SER A 367 -18.09 11.05 -24.65
C SER A 367 -18.49 10.20 -23.44
N GLY A 368 -19.80 10.17 -23.17
CA GLY A 368 -20.43 9.26 -22.22
C GLY A 368 -19.78 9.27 -20.82
N PRO A 369 -19.56 8.10 -20.20
CA PRO A 369 -19.01 8.01 -18.84
C PRO A 369 -17.59 8.59 -18.71
N LEU A 370 -16.79 8.63 -19.77
CA LEU A 370 -15.43 9.18 -19.70
C LEU A 370 -15.42 10.72 -19.66
N ALA A 371 -16.42 11.38 -20.26
CA ALA A 371 -16.56 12.84 -20.15
C ALA A 371 -16.86 13.29 -18.71
N ALA A 372 -17.61 12.47 -17.96
CA ALA A 372 -17.98 12.77 -16.58
C ALA A 372 -16.76 12.84 -15.64
N LEU A 373 -15.64 12.19 -16.00
CA LEU A 373 -14.38 12.24 -15.24
C LEU A 373 -13.80 13.67 -15.15
N PHE A 374 -14.15 14.55 -16.08
CA PHE A 374 -13.60 15.91 -16.20
C PHE A 374 -14.64 17.00 -15.90
N ALA A 375 -15.87 16.61 -15.58
CA ALA A 375 -16.98 17.54 -15.39
C ALA A 375 -16.96 18.23 -14.01
N ARG A 376 -16.16 17.71 -13.06
CA ARG A 376 -16.17 18.14 -11.66
C ARG A 376 -14.92 18.97 -11.33
N PRO A 377 -15.06 20.09 -10.60
CA PRO A 377 -13.90 20.83 -10.10
C PRO A 377 -13.04 19.97 -9.17
N LEU A 378 -11.73 20.20 -9.21
CA LEU A 378 -10.72 19.49 -8.42
C LEU A 378 -10.92 19.69 -6.93
N THR A 379 -11.32 20.89 -6.50
CA THR A 379 -11.62 21.17 -5.09
C THR A 379 -12.66 20.19 -4.55
N GLN A 380 -13.73 19.93 -5.31
CA GLN A 380 -14.78 18.98 -4.95
C GLN A 380 -14.30 17.53 -5.05
N ALA A 381 -13.64 17.16 -6.16
CA ALA A 381 -13.16 15.81 -6.38
C ALA A 381 -12.14 15.40 -5.30
N VAL A 382 -11.22 16.28 -4.93
CA VAL A 382 -10.18 16.01 -3.92
C VAL A 382 -10.76 16.04 -2.50
N ALA A 383 -11.68 16.96 -2.18
CA ALA A 383 -12.32 17.00 -0.86
C ALA A 383 -12.99 15.66 -0.53
N GLU A 384 -13.69 15.04 -1.47
CA GLU A 384 -14.29 13.72 -1.29
C GLU A 384 -13.28 12.61 -1.01
N ARG A 385 -12.11 12.65 -1.66
CA ARG A 385 -11.05 11.63 -1.46
C ARG A 385 -10.26 11.83 -0.18
N LEU A 386 -10.06 13.08 0.24
CA LEU A 386 -9.31 13.40 1.45
C LEU A 386 -10.18 13.38 2.71
N THR A 387 -11.51 13.50 2.59
CA THR A 387 -12.43 13.42 3.72
C THR A 387 -12.47 11.99 4.24
N ARG A 388 -12.11 11.83 5.52
CA ARG A 388 -12.25 10.57 6.25
C ARG A 388 -13.44 10.70 7.19
N THR A 389 -14.52 9.99 6.91
CA THR A 389 -15.64 9.87 7.84
C THR A 389 -15.23 8.93 8.99
N ALA A 390 -15.53 9.29 10.23
CA ALA A 390 -15.30 8.43 11.38
C ALA A 390 -16.05 7.09 11.19
N GLY A 391 -15.38 5.96 11.47
CA GLY A 391 -15.93 4.61 11.25
C GLY A 391 -15.84 4.10 9.80
N THR A 392 -15.20 4.83 8.88
CA THR A 392 -14.91 4.29 7.53
C THR A 392 -13.70 3.36 7.60
N ASP A 393 -13.86 2.17 7.04
CA ASP A 393 -12.77 1.21 6.84
C ASP A 393 -11.53 1.90 6.24
N PRO A 394 -10.37 1.87 6.91
CA PRO A 394 -9.15 2.48 6.41
C PRO A 394 -8.70 1.95 5.06
N ASP A 395 -8.96 0.68 4.73
CA ASP A 395 -8.64 0.13 3.40
C ASP A 395 -9.48 0.81 2.31
N ARG A 396 -10.76 1.09 2.60
CA ARG A 396 -11.63 1.86 1.69
C ARG A 396 -11.19 3.32 1.58
N SER A 397 -10.74 3.92 2.68
CA SER A 397 -10.23 5.29 2.68
C SER A 397 -8.96 5.41 1.83
N GLU A 398 -8.04 4.44 1.95
CA GLU A 398 -6.86 4.36 1.09
C GLU A 398 -7.22 4.13 -0.37
N GLN A 399 -8.21 3.29 -0.65
CA GLN A 399 -8.70 3.05 -2.01
C GLN A 399 -9.26 4.32 -2.64
N ALA A 400 -10.07 5.09 -1.91
CA ALA A 400 -10.62 6.36 -2.39
C ALA A 400 -9.51 7.35 -2.76
N VAL A 401 -8.45 7.44 -1.96
CA VAL A 401 -7.29 8.30 -2.27
C VAL A 401 -6.52 7.81 -3.50
N ARG A 402 -6.45 6.49 -3.74
CA ARG A 402 -5.73 5.91 -4.89
C ARG A 402 -6.49 5.96 -6.21
N GLU A 403 -7.81 6.05 -6.16
CA GLU A 403 -8.66 6.19 -7.34
C GLU A 403 -8.27 7.47 -8.12
N LEU A 404 -8.29 7.40 -9.45
CA LEU A 404 -7.77 8.49 -10.28
C LEU A 404 -8.74 9.68 -10.33
N ILE A 405 -8.20 10.84 -10.68
CA ILE A 405 -8.92 12.11 -10.81
C ILE A 405 -8.71 12.64 -12.23
N GLY A 406 -9.80 13.05 -12.87
CA GLY A 406 -9.79 13.78 -14.13
C GLY A 406 -9.93 15.29 -13.90
N CYS A 407 -9.19 16.08 -14.65
CA CYS A 407 -9.32 17.54 -14.66
C CYS A 407 -8.79 18.14 -15.96
N ASP A 408 -9.23 19.36 -16.27
CA ASP A 408 -8.69 20.17 -17.35
C ASP A 408 -7.78 21.26 -16.74
N LEU A 409 -6.58 21.42 -17.29
CA LEU A 409 -5.52 22.26 -16.73
C LEU A 409 -4.91 23.16 -17.81
N VAL A 410 -4.38 24.32 -17.43
CA VAL A 410 -3.49 25.14 -18.23
C VAL A 410 -2.09 25.15 -17.61
N LEU A 411 -1.07 24.84 -18.40
CA LEU A 411 0.32 24.89 -17.94
C LEU A 411 0.76 26.34 -17.73
N VAL A 412 1.29 26.65 -16.54
CA VAL A 412 1.80 27.97 -16.19
C VAL A 412 3.32 28.03 -16.35
N GLY A 413 4.02 26.96 -15.97
CA GLY A 413 5.47 26.90 -16.03
C GLY A 413 6.03 25.64 -15.41
N ALA A 414 7.34 25.65 -15.15
CA ALA A 414 8.06 24.54 -14.54
C ALA A 414 8.94 25.02 -13.38
N ALA A 415 9.09 24.16 -12.37
CA ALA A 415 9.91 24.38 -11.20
C ALA A 415 10.69 23.11 -10.87
N GLY A 416 11.99 23.09 -11.17
CA GLY A 416 12.81 21.89 -11.04
C GLY A 416 12.29 20.75 -11.93
N ASP A 417 11.89 19.64 -11.31
CA ASP A 417 11.30 18.46 -11.97
C ASP A 417 9.76 18.47 -12.02
N GLN A 418 9.14 19.57 -11.58
CA GLN A 418 7.69 19.72 -11.48
C GLN A 418 7.14 20.70 -12.52
N LEU A 419 5.88 20.51 -12.90
CA LEU A 419 5.12 21.49 -13.66
C LEU A 419 4.13 22.19 -12.74
N LEU A 420 3.90 23.46 -12.99
CA LEU A 420 2.87 24.25 -12.33
C LEU A 420 1.74 24.46 -13.33
N ALA A 421 0.52 24.15 -12.91
CA ALA A 421 -0.66 24.24 -13.75
C ALA A 421 -1.82 24.86 -12.96
N ARG A 422 -2.66 25.62 -13.64
CA ARG A 422 -3.93 26.11 -13.06
C ARG A 422 -5.08 25.25 -13.58
N GLU A 423 -6.03 24.98 -12.70
CA GLU A 423 -7.27 24.34 -13.09
C GLU A 423 -8.07 25.22 -14.06
N LEU A 424 -8.61 24.62 -15.10
CA LEU A 424 -9.66 25.20 -15.94
C LEU A 424 -11.01 24.76 -15.38
N ILE A 425 -11.68 25.64 -14.64
CA ILE A 425 -12.93 25.28 -13.95
C ILE A 425 -14.01 24.99 -15.00
N PRO A 426 -14.66 23.79 -14.97
CA PRO A 426 -15.74 23.47 -15.88
C PRO A 426 -16.86 24.53 -15.85
N GLY A 427 -17.20 25.08 -17.01
CA GLY A 427 -18.23 26.11 -17.16
C GLY A 427 -17.84 27.51 -16.65
N ARG A 428 -16.61 27.71 -16.17
CA ARG A 428 -16.07 29.03 -15.76
C ARG A 428 -14.59 29.18 -16.19
N PRO A 429 -14.32 29.22 -17.51
CA PRO A 429 -12.94 29.25 -18.02
C PRO A 429 -12.17 30.54 -17.68
N ASP A 430 -12.88 31.62 -17.37
CA ASP A 430 -12.29 32.94 -17.03
C ASP A 430 -12.04 33.12 -15.53
N ALA A 431 -12.42 32.14 -14.69
CA ALA A 431 -12.15 32.19 -13.26
C ALA A 431 -10.75 31.67 -12.95
N ASP A 432 -10.08 32.30 -11.98
CA ASP A 432 -8.79 31.84 -11.49
C ASP A 432 -8.94 30.50 -10.75
N GLY A 433 -8.60 29.42 -11.44
CA GLY A 433 -8.60 28.07 -10.87
C GLY A 433 -7.43 27.81 -9.92
N LEU A 434 -7.55 26.71 -9.18
CA LEU A 434 -6.54 26.27 -8.22
C LEU A 434 -5.17 26.08 -8.90
N LEU A 435 -4.10 26.56 -8.26
CA LEU A 435 -2.73 26.28 -8.69
C LEU A 435 -2.26 24.94 -8.14
N ILE A 436 -1.78 24.07 -9.03
CA ILE A 436 -1.49 22.67 -8.75
C ILE A 436 -0.08 22.34 -9.24
N ARG A 437 0.60 21.47 -8.49
CA ARG A 437 1.89 20.90 -8.84
C ARG A 437 1.68 19.56 -9.53
N LEU A 438 2.26 19.40 -10.70
CA LEU A 438 2.31 18.11 -11.39
C LEU A 438 3.71 17.53 -11.21
N THR A 439 3.78 16.30 -10.70
CA THR A 439 5.03 15.55 -10.56
C THR A 439 5.00 14.29 -11.40
N PRO A 440 6.13 13.84 -11.97
CA PRO A 440 6.18 12.57 -12.68
C PRO A 440 5.67 11.41 -11.80
N ALA A 441 4.75 10.59 -12.33
CA ALA A 441 4.28 9.40 -11.62
C ALA A 441 5.38 8.33 -11.51
N ASN A 442 6.29 8.28 -12.48
CA ASN A 442 7.46 7.40 -12.46
C ASN A 442 8.69 8.13 -13.02
N GLY A 443 9.79 8.14 -12.27
CA GLY A 443 11.03 8.81 -12.66
C GLY A 443 12.05 7.91 -13.36
N HIS A 444 11.75 6.62 -13.57
CA HIS A 444 12.72 5.69 -14.12
C HIS A 444 13.06 6.04 -15.58
N PRO A 445 14.35 6.12 -15.96
CA PRO A 445 14.77 6.57 -17.30
C PRO A 445 14.26 5.68 -18.44
N ASP A 446 13.95 4.43 -18.12
CA ASP A 446 13.38 3.45 -19.07
C ASP A 446 11.95 3.76 -19.54
N LEU A 447 11.25 4.65 -18.86
CA LEU A 447 9.86 5.02 -19.13
C LEU A 447 9.77 6.41 -19.76
N ALA A 448 8.69 6.67 -20.50
CA ALA A 448 8.53 7.93 -21.26
C ALA A 448 8.25 9.16 -20.37
N HIS A 449 7.93 8.94 -19.09
CA HIS A 449 7.29 9.93 -18.22
C HIS A 449 8.11 11.22 -18.04
N THR A 450 9.36 11.11 -17.59
CA THR A 450 10.22 12.27 -17.37
C THR A 450 10.55 13.00 -18.68
N ALA A 451 10.70 12.27 -19.79
CA ALA A 451 10.93 12.88 -21.09
C ALA A 451 9.72 13.69 -21.57
N ASN A 452 8.50 13.16 -21.38
CA ASN A 452 7.25 13.86 -21.68
C ASN A 452 7.08 15.12 -20.82
N PHE A 453 7.37 15.04 -19.51
CA PHE A 453 7.32 16.19 -18.62
C PHE A 453 8.25 17.33 -19.06
N ARG A 454 9.47 17.01 -19.53
CA ARG A 454 10.38 18.03 -20.09
C ARG A 454 9.82 18.69 -21.35
N ARG A 455 9.07 17.96 -22.18
CA ARG A 455 8.38 18.53 -23.35
C ARG A 455 7.23 19.45 -22.93
N LEU A 456 6.41 19.01 -21.98
CA LEU A 456 5.33 19.82 -21.40
C LEU A 456 5.85 21.10 -20.76
N ALA A 457 6.97 21.04 -20.02
CA ALA A 457 7.63 22.20 -19.41
C ALA A 457 7.97 23.31 -20.41
N SER A 458 8.25 22.95 -21.67
CA SER A 458 8.57 23.91 -22.73
C SER A 458 7.35 24.63 -23.32
N ARG A 459 6.14 24.34 -22.83
CA ARG A 459 4.86 24.81 -23.41
C ARG A 459 3.91 25.48 -22.38
N PRO A 460 4.32 26.58 -21.71
CA PRO A 460 3.36 27.41 -20.97
C PRO A 460 2.20 27.84 -21.87
N GLY A 461 0.99 27.93 -21.31
CA GLY A 461 -0.25 28.23 -22.03
C GLY A 461 -0.93 27.02 -22.67
N LEU A 462 -0.26 25.86 -22.70
CA LEU A 462 -0.86 24.62 -23.20
C LEU A 462 -1.98 24.15 -22.28
N ARG A 463 -3.16 23.90 -22.86
CA ARG A 463 -4.33 23.36 -22.18
C ARG A 463 -4.36 21.85 -22.34
N LEU A 464 -4.51 21.12 -21.24
CA LEU A 464 -4.43 19.68 -21.17
C LEU A 464 -5.58 19.11 -20.36
N ARG A 465 -6.18 18.05 -20.88
CA ARG A 465 -6.98 17.14 -20.09
C ARG A 465 -6.05 16.15 -19.40
N VAL A 466 -6.20 15.94 -18.09
CA VAL A 466 -5.29 15.13 -17.28
C VAL A 466 -6.06 14.09 -16.48
N ILE A 467 -5.64 12.83 -16.60
CA ILE A 467 -5.97 11.77 -15.64
C ILE A 467 -4.74 11.59 -14.75
N GLY A 468 -4.87 11.81 -13.45
CA GLY A 468 -3.77 11.74 -12.51
C GLY A 468 -4.15 11.11 -11.18
N ARG A 469 -3.13 10.68 -10.43
CA ARG A 469 -3.28 10.25 -9.05
C ARG A 469 -3.02 11.42 -8.10
N LEU A 470 -3.84 11.53 -7.06
CA LEU A 470 -3.60 12.45 -5.96
C LEU A 470 -2.34 12.04 -5.18
N ASP A 471 -1.45 12.97 -4.89
CA ASP A 471 -0.39 12.76 -3.90
C ASP A 471 -0.88 13.25 -2.53
N PRO A 472 -1.29 12.35 -1.62
CA PRO A 472 -1.91 12.74 -0.35
C PRO A 472 -0.92 13.30 0.67
N ASP A 473 0.39 13.27 0.36
CA ASP A 473 1.47 13.67 1.26
C ASP A 473 2.14 14.98 0.80
N ARG A 474 1.63 15.61 -0.28
CA ARG A 474 2.18 16.84 -0.84
C ARG A 474 1.09 17.88 -1.09
N ALA A 475 1.43 19.15 -0.86
CA ALA A 475 0.52 20.28 -1.10
C ALA A 475 0.10 20.35 -2.57
N ALA A 476 -1.21 20.41 -2.81
CA ALA A 476 -1.84 20.59 -4.13
C ALA A 476 -1.14 19.82 -5.27
N THR A 477 -0.79 18.55 -5.05
CA THR A 477 0.03 17.77 -6.00
C THR A 477 -0.73 16.64 -6.66
N LEU A 478 -0.65 16.57 -8.00
CA LEU A 478 -1.08 15.43 -8.81
C LEU A 478 0.12 14.73 -9.46
N ARG A 479 -0.05 13.43 -9.72
CA ARG A 479 0.83 12.58 -10.51
C ARG A 479 0.09 12.17 -11.80
N PRO A 480 0.18 12.97 -12.87
CA PRO A 480 -0.42 12.65 -14.16
C PRO A 480 -0.03 11.25 -14.65
N LEU A 481 -1.01 10.46 -15.08
CA LEU A 481 -0.81 9.15 -15.71
C LEU A 481 -1.04 9.22 -17.22
N ALA A 482 -2.04 9.99 -17.64
CA ALA A 482 -2.35 10.22 -19.04
C ALA A 482 -2.79 11.67 -19.27
N VAL A 483 -2.55 12.15 -20.49
CA VAL A 483 -2.95 13.49 -20.94
C VAL A 483 -3.66 13.43 -22.28
N GLY A 484 -4.56 14.38 -22.53
CA GLY A 484 -5.35 14.46 -23.76
C GLY A 484 -5.66 15.91 -24.14
N PRO A 485 -6.27 16.14 -25.30
CA PRO A 485 -6.68 17.46 -25.72
C PRO A 485 -7.89 17.92 -24.90
N VAL A 486 -7.93 19.22 -24.61
CA VAL A 486 -9.14 19.91 -24.12
C VAL A 486 -10.02 20.23 -25.33
N PRO A 487 -11.34 19.97 -25.30
CA PRO A 487 -12.22 20.30 -26.42
C PRO A 487 -12.28 21.82 -26.68
N ASP A 488 -12.74 22.19 -27.88
CA ASP A 488 -13.08 23.56 -28.26
C ASP A 488 -11.94 24.61 -28.13
N THR A 489 -10.68 24.16 -28.23
CA THR A 489 -9.51 25.05 -28.21
C THR A 489 -8.37 24.53 -29.09
N GLU A 490 -7.69 25.42 -29.80
CA GLU A 490 -6.50 25.08 -30.59
C GLU A 490 -5.21 25.06 -29.74
N ALA A 491 -5.26 25.60 -28.52
CA ALA A 491 -4.14 25.67 -27.58
C ALA A 491 -3.93 24.34 -26.82
N THR A 492 -4.09 23.20 -27.49
CA THR A 492 -4.07 21.87 -26.89
C THR A 492 -3.30 20.86 -27.74
N LEU A 493 -3.14 19.63 -27.23
CA LEU A 493 -2.40 18.56 -27.89
C LEU A 493 -3.02 18.14 -29.23
N ARG A 494 -2.17 17.79 -30.19
CA ARG A 494 -2.52 17.28 -31.52
C ARG A 494 -2.09 15.82 -31.62
N LEU A 495 -2.84 14.94 -30.98
CA LEU A 495 -2.48 13.52 -30.86
C LEU A 495 -2.89 12.71 -32.10
N PRO A 496 -2.16 11.63 -32.45
CA PRO A 496 -2.54 10.72 -33.53
C PRO A 496 -3.93 10.11 -33.32
N ALA A 497 -4.64 9.84 -34.42
CA ALA A 497 -5.98 9.23 -34.36
C ALA A 497 -5.97 7.87 -33.65
N ASP A 498 -4.92 7.06 -33.86
CA ASP A 498 -4.75 5.73 -33.24
C ASP A 498 -4.56 5.79 -31.72
N TRP A 499 -4.28 6.98 -31.17
CA TRP A 499 -4.19 7.22 -29.74
C TRP A 499 -5.53 7.62 -29.12
N MET A 500 -6.59 7.73 -29.92
CA MET A 500 -7.96 8.02 -29.48
C MET A 500 -8.02 9.19 -28.49
N GLY A 501 -7.29 10.26 -28.80
CA GLY A 501 -7.28 11.49 -28.01
C GLY A 501 -6.58 11.40 -26.65
N ARG A 502 -5.68 10.44 -26.41
CA ARG A 502 -4.92 10.38 -25.15
C ARG A 502 -3.52 9.78 -25.30
N ALA A 503 -2.59 10.30 -24.52
CA ALA A 503 -1.23 9.78 -24.38
C ALA A 503 -1.02 9.26 -22.95
N ASP A 504 -0.72 7.97 -22.82
CA ASP A 504 -0.31 7.35 -21.56
C ASP A 504 1.14 7.74 -21.27
N LEU A 505 1.38 8.64 -20.31
CA LEU A 505 2.68 9.28 -20.11
C LEU A 505 3.81 8.32 -19.76
N GLY A 506 3.51 7.13 -19.24
CA GLY A 506 4.49 6.08 -18.95
C GLY A 506 5.02 5.35 -20.20
N TYR A 507 4.25 5.33 -21.29
CA TYR A 507 4.51 4.50 -22.47
C TYR A 507 4.63 5.32 -23.76
N ASP A 508 3.67 6.22 -24.00
CA ASP A 508 3.58 6.99 -25.23
C ASP A 508 4.56 8.19 -25.18
N ARG A 509 5.30 8.43 -26.26
CA ARG A 509 6.29 9.51 -26.31
C ARG A 509 5.74 10.73 -27.03
N LEU A 510 5.68 11.87 -26.32
CA LEU A 510 5.26 13.14 -26.90
C LEU A 510 6.39 13.75 -27.73
N GLU A 511 6.06 14.11 -28.96
CA GLU A 511 6.97 14.71 -29.93
C GLU A 511 6.52 16.12 -30.32
N GLY A 512 7.39 16.88 -30.97
CA GLY A 512 7.10 18.27 -31.35
C GLY A 512 5.84 18.44 -32.18
N VAL A 513 5.54 17.46 -33.05
CA VAL A 513 4.34 17.43 -33.91
C VAL A 513 3.03 17.30 -33.13
N HIS A 514 3.09 16.80 -31.89
CA HIS A 514 1.93 16.67 -31.02
C HIS A 514 1.56 17.97 -30.30
N PHE A 515 2.32 19.04 -30.49
CA PHE A 515 2.10 20.33 -29.86
C PHE A 515 1.72 21.39 -30.90
N PRO A 516 0.89 22.37 -30.53
CA PRO A 516 0.74 23.57 -31.34
C PRO A 516 2.08 24.34 -31.38
N PRO A 517 2.30 25.20 -32.38
CA PRO A 517 3.47 26.08 -32.40
C PRO A 517 3.55 26.93 -31.11
N PRO A 518 4.73 27.19 -30.52
CA PRO A 518 4.83 27.95 -29.26
C PRO A 518 4.13 29.32 -29.30
N GLY A 519 4.22 30.03 -30.43
CA GLY A 519 3.58 31.35 -30.61
C GLY A 519 2.06 31.31 -30.78
N ALA A 520 1.46 30.12 -30.91
CA ALA A 520 0.00 29.95 -30.95
C ALA A 520 -0.62 29.70 -29.56
N LEU A 521 0.21 29.53 -28.53
CA LEU A 521 -0.27 29.36 -27.17
C LEU A 521 -0.60 30.73 -26.55
N PRO A 522 -1.73 30.85 -25.82
CA PRO A 522 -2.04 32.07 -25.08
C PRO A 522 -0.92 32.41 -24.10
N PRO A 523 -0.59 33.70 -23.93
CA PRO A 523 0.35 34.12 -22.90
C PRO A 523 -0.22 33.74 -21.53
N VAL A 524 0.63 33.26 -20.64
CA VAL A 524 0.29 33.04 -19.24
C VAL A 524 1.20 33.95 -18.42
N GLU A 525 0.65 34.60 -17.40
CA GLU A 525 1.46 35.33 -16.45
C GLU A 525 2.48 34.37 -15.83
N GLY A 526 3.76 34.63 -16.09
CA GLY A 526 4.84 33.85 -15.51
C GLY A 526 4.77 33.93 -13.99
N LEU A 527 4.91 32.79 -13.32
CA LEU A 527 5.15 32.77 -11.89
C LEU A 527 6.55 33.38 -11.67
N GLY A 528 6.59 34.65 -11.24
CA GLY A 528 7.86 35.36 -10.99
C GLY A 528 8.78 34.57 -10.04
N ASP A 529 8.20 33.98 -8.99
CA ASP A 529 8.82 32.99 -8.13
C ASP A 529 7.97 31.72 -8.02
N VAL A 530 8.63 30.58 -7.87
CA VAL A 530 7.96 29.31 -7.56
C VAL A 530 7.32 29.44 -6.19
N PRO A 531 5.98 29.30 -6.06
CA PRO A 531 5.35 29.34 -4.75
C PRO A 531 5.97 28.25 -3.88
N PRO A 532 6.36 28.55 -2.63
CA PRO A 532 6.90 27.52 -1.76
C PRO A 532 5.84 26.46 -1.45
N ASP A 533 6.28 25.26 -1.10
CA ASP A 533 5.39 24.24 -0.57
C ASP A 533 5.04 24.62 0.88
N PRO A 534 3.78 25.01 1.18
CA PRO A 534 3.39 25.44 2.52
C PRO A 534 3.60 24.33 3.56
N LEU A 535 3.56 23.05 3.17
CA LEU A 535 3.85 21.94 4.07
C LEU A 535 5.34 21.81 4.38
N ALA A 536 6.20 22.14 3.41
CA ALA A 536 7.65 22.13 3.59
C ALA A 536 8.11 23.28 4.48
N GLU A 537 7.47 24.45 4.38
CA GLU A 537 7.80 25.62 5.19
C GLU A 537 7.21 25.57 6.61
N ALA A 538 6.07 24.89 6.79
CA ALA A 538 5.42 24.79 8.08
C ALA A 538 6.40 24.26 9.16
N PRO A 539 6.52 24.91 10.32
CA PRO A 539 7.52 24.53 11.33
C PRO A 539 7.26 23.15 11.96
N VAL A 540 6.14 22.51 11.63
CA VAL A 540 5.77 21.15 11.99
C VAL A 540 6.81 20.10 11.57
N TRP A 541 7.68 20.40 10.59
CA TRP A 541 8.83 19.55 10.25
C TRP A 541 9.74 19.25 11.46
N ARG A 542 9.76 20.12 12.47
CA ARG A 542 10.51 19.90 13.73
C ARG A 542 9.95 18.72 14.52
N LEU A 543 8.63 18.61 14.60
CA LEU A 543 7.97 17.46 15.21
C LEU A 543 8.18 16.20 14.36
N ARG A 544 8.07 16.31 13.03
CA ARG A 544 8.38 15.22 12.09
C ARG A 544 9.78 14.66 12.30
N ARG A 545 10.78 15.54 12.39
CA ARG A 545 12.16 15.14 12.65
C ARG A 545 12.31 14.39 13.96
N LEU A 546 11.63 14.83 15.02
CA LEU A 546 11.66 14.16 16.33
C LEU A 546 11.02 12.76 16.27
N VAL A 547 9.89 12.63 15.58
CA VAL A 547 9.19 11.34 15.35
C VAL A 547 10.07 10.38 14.54
N GLU A 548 10.75 10.87 13.50
CA GLU A 548 11.70 10.11 12.68
C GLU A 548 12.95 9.68 13.48
N VAL A 549 13.48 10.57 14.33
CA VAL A 549 14.63 10.28 15.20
C VAL A 549 14.30 9.17 16.20
N ALA A 550 13.08 9.13 16.73
CA ALA A 550 12.65 8.05 17.62
C ALA A 550 12.74 6.68 16.96
N VAL A 551 12.29 6.55 15.70
CA VAL A 551 12.35 5.27 14.97
C VAL A 551 13.78 4.96 14.53
N SER A 552 14.48 5.94 13.96
CA SER A 552 15.83 5.73 13.40
C SER A 552 16.93 5.57 14.47
N GLY A 553 16.79 6.18 15.64
CA GLY A 553 17.82 6.18 16.69
C GLY A 553 17.35 5.73 18.08
N GLY A 554 16.05 5.46 18.25
CA GLY A 554 15.49 4.98 19.50
C GLY A 554 15.36 6.07 20.57
N ARG A 555 14.96 5.62 21.76
CA ARG A 555 14.70 6.47 22.93
C ARG A 555 15.89 7.36 23.29
N ARG A 556 17.11 6.81 23.23
CA ARG A 556 18.33 7.54 23.59
C ARG A 556 18.59 8.71 22.63
N ALA A 557 18.36 8.52 21.34
CA ALA A 557 18.56 9.57 20.34
C ALA A 557 17.56 10.73 20.49
N VAL A 558 16.36 10.46 21.02
CA VAL A 558 15.37 11.49 21.34
C VAL A 558 15.71 12.24 22.63
N ALA A 559 16.25 11.53 23.63
CA ALA A 559 16.61 12.13 24.91
C ALA A 559 17.83 13.07 24.82
N GLU A 560 18.81 12.77 23.95
CA GLU A 560 20.08 13.49 23.88
C GLU A 560 19.91 15.00 23.61
N PRO A 561 19.18 15.44 22.56
CA PRO A 561 19.02 16.87 22.26
C PRO A 561 18.18 17.59 23.32
N ALA A 562 17.28 16.87 24.00
CA ALA A 562 16.40 17.42 25.01
C ALA A 562 17.15 17.91 26.27
N ARG A 563 18.31 17.31 26.58
CA ARG A 563 19.14 17.74 27.72
C ARG A 563 19.71 19.14 27.55
N ALA A 564 19.77 19.64 26.32
CA ALA A 564 20.16 21.03 26.06
C ALA A 564 19.00 22.03 26.24
N GLY A 565 17.77 21.57 26.53
CA GLY A 565 16.57 22.40 26.57
C GLY A 565 16.17 22.92 25.19
N ASP A 566 15.40 24.02 25.12
CA ASP A 566 14.97 24.64 23.84
C ASP A 566 16.06 25.54 23.21
N ARG A 567 17.34 25.20 23.36
CA ARG A 567 18.45 25.98 22.77
C ARG A 567 18.35 26.11 21.25
N ASN A 568 17.74 25.12 20.59
CA ASN A 568 17.49 25.14 19.15
C ASN A 568 16.20 25.90 18.75
N GLY A 569 15.46 26.46 19.73
CA GLY A 569 14.25 27.24 19.50
C GLY A 569 13.12 26.46 18.83
N ASN A 570 13.11 25.13 18.94
CA ASN A 570 12.15 24.25 18.29
C ASN A 570 10.74 24.46 18.85
N ARG A 571 10.62 24.50 20.18
CA ARG A 571 9.35 24.73 20.86
C ARG A 571 8.87 26.15 20.58
N ALA A 572 9.76 27.14 20.73
CA ALA A 572 9.42 28.53 20.48
C ALA A 572 8.94 28.79 19.04
N ALA A 573 9.57 28.17 18.03
CA ALA A 573 9.14 28.29 16.63
C ALA A 573 7.74 27.70 16.40
N LEU A 574 7.45 26.51 16.95
CA LEU A 574 6.11 25.91 16.85
C LEU A 574 5.04 26.78 17.52
N CYS A 575 5.31 27.29 18.72
CA CYS A 575 4.36 28.15 19.43
C CYS A 575 4.09 29.47 18.69
N ARG A 576 5.13 30.13 18.14
CA ARG A 576 4.99 31.40 17.40
C ARG A 576 4.13 31.26 16.14
N SER A 577 4.13 30.07 15.53
CA SER A 577 3.33 29.77 14.34
C SER A 577 2.00 29.07 14.65
N GLY A 578 1.54 29.10 15.91
CA GLY A 578 0.23 28.56 16.31
C GLY A 578 0.17 27.05 16.58
N PHE A 579 1.26 26.31 16.38
CA PHE A 579 1.35 24.86 16.62
C PHE A 579 1.65 24.52 18.09
N ARG A 580 0.86 25.03 19.03
CA ARG A 580 1.06 24.82 20.48
C ARG A 580 0.99 23.35 20.87
N THR A 581 -0.02 22.62 20.39
CA THR A 581 -0.16 21.17 20.64
C THR A 581 1.05 20.39 20.12
N ALA A 582 1.58 20.74 18.95
CA ALA A 582 2.82 20.14 18.43
C ALA A 582 4.00 20.36 19.37
N ALA A 583 4.13 21.58 19.91
CA ALA A 583 5.19 21.96 20.84
C ALA A 583 5.09 21.20 22.17
N ASP A 584 3.88 21.02 22.70
CA ASP A 584 3.62 20.30 23.95
C ASP A 584 3.85 18.79 23.76
N LEU A 585 3.42 18.21 22.64
CA LEU A 585 3.68 16.80 22.30
C LEU A 585 5.18 16.52 22.09
N ALA A 586 5.90 17.43 21.42
CA ALA A 586 7.36 17.33 21.29
C ALA A 586 8.02 17.33 22.67
N THR A 587 7.58 18.23 23.56
CA THR A 587 8.09 18.32 24.93
C THR A 587 7.80 17.03 25.71
N ALA A 588 6.56 16.54 25.69
CA ALA A 588 6.15 15.31 26.36
C ALA A 588 6.98 14.11 25.88
N LEU A 589 7.16 13.96 24.56
CA LEU A 589 7.98 12.89 23.99
C LEU A 589 9.44 12.96 24.47
N THR A 590 10.04 14.15 24.50
CA THR A 590 11.42 14.31 25.00
C THR A 590 11.55 14.04 26.50
N VAL A 591 10.56 14.45 27.30
CA VAL A 591 10.52 14.19 28.75
C VAL A 591 10.39 12.69 29.02
N GLU A 592 9.52 11.99 28.31
CA GLU A 592 9.37 10.54 28.43
C GLU A 592 10.62 9.79 27.94
N ALA A 593 11.31 10.31 26.92
CA ALA A 593 12.56 9.74 26.43
C ALA A 593 13.68 9.83 27.47
N ASP A 594 13.79 10.95 28.20
CA ASP A 594 14.84 11.15 29.22
C ASP A 594 14.43 10.67 30.62
N ARG A 595 13.16 10.26 30.83
CA ARG A 595 12.68 9.77 32.13
C ARG A 595 13.54 8.61 32.64
N ARG A 596 14.18 8.80 33.78
CA ARG A 596 14.96 7.75 34.47
C ARG A 596 14.29 7.48 35.80
N THR A 597 13.65 6.33 35.92
CA THR A 597 13.20 5.83 37.22
C THR A 597 14.40 5.23 37.95
N ARG A 598 14.36 5.27 39.28
CA ARG A 598 15.33 4.56 40.12
C ARG A 598 14.59 3.52 40.93
N ASP A 599 15.19 2.34 41.06
CA ASP A 599 14.67 1.32 41.96
C ASP A 599 14.87 1.74 43.42
N VAL A 600 14.34 0.93 44.34
CA VAL A 600 14.48 1.17 45.80
C VAL A 600 15.95 1.21 46.28
N PHE A 601 16.89 0.75 45.46
CA PHE A 601 18.34 0.77 45.73
C PHE A 601 19.06 1.93 45.04
N GLY A 602 18.33 2.86 44.40
CA GLY A 602 18.89 4.02 43.71
C GLY A 602 19.55 3.70 42.36
N ARG A 603 19.47 2.46 41.87
CA ARG A 603 19.95 2.06 40.54
C ARG A 603 18.94 2.55 39.50
N THR A 604 19.41 2.88 38.31
CA THR A 604 18.48 3.26 37.23
C THR A 604 17.66 2.03 36.88
N ALA A 605 16.35 2.11 37.10
CA ALA A 605 15.43 1.04 36.73
C ALA A 605 15.31 0.98 35.21
N GLU A 606 14.88 -0.19 34.72
CA GLU A 606 14.61 -0.34 33.30
C GLU A 606 13.52 0.65 32.89
N ALA A 607 13.79 1.35 31.79
CA ALA A 607 12.89 2.38 31.33
C ALA A 607 11.60 1.76 30.81
N ASP A 608 10.46 2.29 31.22
CA ASP A 608 9.16 1.86 30.71
C ASP A 608 9.03 2.17 29.21
N PRO A 609 9.05 1.15 28.33
CA PRO A 609 8.89 1.35 26.90
C PRO A 609 7.47 1.81 26.55
N ASP A 610 6.47 1.53 27.39
CA ASP A 610 5.07 1.81 27.09
C ASP A 610 4.74 3.30 27.19
N ALA A 611 5.17 3.97 28.26
CA ALA A 611 4.99 5.42 28.40
C ALA A 611 5.66 6.19 27.24
N TYR A 612 6.87 5.77 26.86
CA TYR A 612 7.58 6.34 25.71
C TYR A 612 6.84 6.10 24.39
N ALA A 613 6.37 4.87 24.15
CA ALA A 613 5.60 4.53 22.95
C ALA A 613 4.27 5.28 22.86
N ARG A 614 3.55 5.48 23.98
CA ARG A 614 2.34 6.30 24.04
C ARG A 614 2.60 7.77 23.67
N ALA A 615 3.64 8.38 24.25
CA ALA A 615 4.01 9.76 23.92
C ALA A 615 4.42 9.92 22.45
N TRP A 616 5.16 8.95 21.92
CA TRP A 616 5.53 8.94 20.50
C TRP A 616 4.32 8.76 19.60
N LEU A 617 3.40 7.84 19.93
CA LEU A 617 2.20 7.60 19.15
C LEU A 617 1.31 8.85 19.09
N ALA A 618 1.12 9.54 20.23
CA ALA A 618 0.36 10.79 20.27
C ALA A 618 0.97 11.86 19.36
N ALA A 619 2.30 12.04 19.40
CA ALA A 619 3.03 12.94 18.52
C ALA A 619 2.87 12.55 17.04
N ALA A 620 3.01 11.27 16.70
CA ALA A 620 2.91 10.76 15.33
C ALA A 620 1.49 10.89 14.75
N VAL A 621 0.45 10.58 15.53
CA VAL A 621 -0.96 10.73 15.13
C VAL A 621 -1.33 12.19 14.93
N TYR A 622 -0.93 13.08 15.85
CA TYR A 622 -1.13 14.51 15.72
C TYR A 622 -0.44 15.06 14.46
N LEU A 623 0.83 14.70 14.25
CA LEU A 623 1.61 15.11 13.10
C LEU A 623 0.90 14.74 11.79
N THR A 624 0.52 13.46 11.65
CA THR A 624 -0.15 12.94 10.46
C THR A 624 -1.47 13.67 10.19
N SER A 625 -2.24 13.95 11.26
CA SER A 625 -3.52 14.63 11.15
C SER A 625 -3.35 16.10 10.76
N THR A 626 -2.32 16.75 11.30
CA THR A 626 -1.99 18.15 11.03
C THR A 626 -1.46 18.32 9.61
N GLU A 627 -0.54 17.46 9.17
CA GLU A 627 -0.03 17.45 7.78
C GLU A 627 -1.16 17.24 6.80
N ARG A 628 -2.07 16.29 7.07
CA ARG A 628 -3.25 16.06 6.23
C ARG A 628 -4.16 17.29 6.18
N ALA A 629 -4.42 17.93 7.31
CA ALA A 629 -5.25 19.13 7.35
C ALA A 629 -4.61 20.30 6.56
N LEU A 630 -3.29 20.47 6.68
CA LEU A 630 -2.54 21.44 5.88
C LEU A 630 -2.63 21.12 4.39
N ILE A 631 -2.46 19.85 4.00
CA ILE A 631 -2.60 19.42 2.60
C ILE A 631 -4.03 19.66 2.10
N GLN A 632 -5.06 19.29 2.86
CA GLN A 632 -6.46 19.56 2.51
C GLN A 632 -6.71 21.06 2.27
N ALA A 633 -6.17 21.93 3.13
CA ALA A 633 -6.30 23.37 2.96
C ALA A 633 -5.66 23.90 1.66
N THR A 634 -4.65 23.23 1.12
CA THR A 634 -4.03 23.60 -0.17
C THR A 634 -4.89 23.29 -1.38
N TRP A 635 -5.96 22.49 -1.22
CA TRP A 635 -6.90 22.13 -2.28
C TRP A 635 -8.14 23.02 -2.32
N VAL A 636 -8.14 24.12 -1.57
CA VAL A 636 -9.27 25.06 -1.47
C VAL A 636 -8.82 26.41 -2.05
N THR A 637 -9.68 27.03 -2.86
CA THR A 637 -9.47 28.39 -3.38
C THR A 637 -9.64 29.43 -2.27
N GLY A 638 -8.87 30.53 -2.31
CA GLY A 638 -8.90 31.57 -1.26
C GLY A 638 -10.29 32.14 -0.96
N ASP A 639 -11.20 32.18 -1.95
CA ASP A 639 -12.58 32.66 -1.80
C ASP A 639 -13.51 31.71 -1.03
N SER A 640 -13.08 30.48 -0.72
CA SER A 640 -13.91 29.48 -0.03
C SER A 640 -13.62 29.37 1.47
N LEU A 641 -12.74 30.21 2.01
CA LEU A 641 -12.40 30.30 3.43
C LEU A 641 -13.17 31.41 4.19
N THR A 642 -14.07 32.11 3.49
CA THR A 642 -15.09 33.02 4.06
C THR A 642 -16.46 32.40 3.97
#